data_AF-A0A7L0NGF3-F1
#
_entry.id   AF-A0A7L0NGF3-F1
#
_cell.length_a   1.000
_cell.length_b   1.000
_cell.length_c   1.000
_cell.angle_alpha   90.00
_cell.angle_beta   90.00
_cell.angle_gamma   90.00
#
_symmetry.space_group_name_H-M   'P 1'
#
loop_
_entity.id
_entity.type
_entity.pdbx_description
1 polymer ?
#
loop_
_entity_poly.entity_id
_entity_poly.type
_entity_poly.pdbx_seq_one_letter_code
_entity_poly.pdbx_strand_id
1 'polypeptide(L)'
;SSNTWTADMLTKVMAYFHAQEVMFTLSSLQMSIKSYLKNLLYQPRQLLSELQQLDQQQFQTAMKYLFSSGKEHLEMGNIILDWDKTKERIFQSPGVNRTLFLVTLDKCFLALSALDCVDILGQVLRVSALNYLQPDVIGSLPNVLLEDAFRNLSSLFKDLYDKTSANTQRALYGWMKQILQKSYNMSEFNESTSWVSAESLWILGRYMVHLPLEEILKISLKEIRLFISYDNATKQLDTVYDITPELAWAFLERINSSGFDTRNTSTLYRQDCFSFSFMAVLGLLVCFYDDLDQMDAAVARALLHQMIKCNQLRGFQAEVHKLKAQLLNIAMQNRTLNDTLGSLSDAVVGLTSSQLESLSPEAVRSSIATLNQVSGWAKSQVMILSSKYLSSRKVLSFHNVSQMGALVTGISTQSLHSMNPGELSRLIRGTASQHLSDLSPAQQQGILRKLAASGDFSSSVKDIQGAFFKEVSLSGLWKQTGYSSSMMKEKELRRSQALYLYELLSKKNHPVDLLSTGQLVKGLTCQLIESMGTEIFLNNFKFFEMNLHLLSPHQVNCLAWKFWKVSNASIPPFLLVMLPAEYLEYVSGPLCVPFIESLGKAEMDLLNPSHDKRTAVLQKVQECLNGSVADEYDVDLLGNLICHLPPAFLQGRVSLKAMATALHQFKLCQQLSHEQKTEIKYKLLELYGSSNNWTAETTLDVGPFIALLSKEELNVLAEKFPDIILQIAKTIGPVSSAEELLSTVFESVSNATANTPSSLTKPDCLGTRAPSSDEIIKLTEANVFWSVQELKCMDPETFDKNVELLGTVSGFNNSQLIALKEKAKQVWGPLSDWKSYRVVSLGRIALALTELEIQELDLCSIDTVSVLSQQTEWTLAQARSILEGFLEDSGQTISTLKSFDLVGLGTILCALNSTEIMSIRTAEFSAVVARIGQLFCSTPVLRQFKKMTESVFGAPTSWNGSVLQEIGTIAGGLNEDELKAFDTSLMPYFQPAAVRHIPPEIFQALSPEQIASLGPENAAMVTGSQREHLDPSQLQSLVLALDGARTSLLDAQSGAGSTQEGQTPAPG
;
A
#
# COMPACT_ATOMS: atom_id res chain seq x y z
N SER A 1 5.17 42.55 -31.53
CA SER A 1 3.79 42.92 -31.92
C SER A 1 2.86 41.80 -31.46
N SER A 2 1.68 42.13 -30.96
CA SER A 2 0.72 41.16 -30.41
C SER A 2 0.19 40.22 -31.50
N ASN A 3 0.80 39.05 -31.65
CA ASN A 3 0.22 37.91 -32.38
C ASN A 3 -0.90 37.28 -31.53
N THR A 4 -1.86 38.10 -31.12
CA THR A 4 -3.18 37.63 -30.73
C THR A 4 -3.86 37.16 -32.01
N TRP A 5 -4.29 35.90 -32.05
CA TRP A 5 -5.18 35.39 -33.08
C TRP A 5 -6.38 36.33 -33.18
N THR A 6 -6.43 37.16 -34.22
CA THR A 6 -7.56 38.07 -34.46
C THR A 6 -8.64 37.31 -35.23
N ALA A 7 -9.92 37.64 -35.01
CA ALA A 7 -11.03 37.03 -35.75
C ALA A 7 -10.88 37.11 -37.29
N ASP A 8 -10.13 38.12 -37.76
CA ASP A 8 -9.80 38.34 -39.16
C ASP A 8 -8.85 37.27 -39.75
N MET A 9 -7.96 36.70 -38.94
CA MET A 9 -7.00 35.69 -39.39
C MET A 9 -7.68 34.38 -39.81
N LEU A 10 -8.75 33.99 -39.10
CA LEU A 10 -9.53 32.80 -39.46
C LEU A 10 -10.26 32.99 -40.79
N THR A 11 -10.78 34.19 -41.02
CA THR A 11 -11.43 34.58 -42.28
C THR A 11 -10.45 34.52 -43.45
N LYS A 12 -9.19 34.92 -43.24
CA LYS A 12 -8.11 34.82 -44.24
C LYS A 12 -7.69 33.38 -44.54
N VAL A 13 -7.60 32.53 -43.52
CA VAL A 13 -7.30 31.09 -43.70
C VAL A 13 -8.43 30.40 -44.48
N MET A 14 -9.69 30.70 -44.15
CA MET A 14 -10.84 30.19 -44.90
C MET A 14 -10.83 30.68 -46.35
N ALA A 15 -10.55 31.97 -46.59
CA ALA A 15 -10.42 32.53 -47.93
C ALA A 15 -9.30 31.87 -48.76
N TYR A 16 -8.18 31.51 -48.12
CA TYR A 16 -7.08 30.77 -48.77
C TYR A 16 -7.50 29.37 -49.21
N PHE A 17 -8.17 28.59 -48.36
CA PHE A 17 -8.66 27.26 -48.73
C PHE A 17 -9.75 27.32 -49.81
N HIS A 18 -10.68 28.28 -49.71
CA HIS A 18 -11.69 28.51 -50.73
C HIS A 18 -11.08 28.94 -52.08
N ALA A 19 -9.98 29.70 -52.06
CA ALA A 19 -9.24 30.06 -53.27
C ALA A 19 -8.49 28.88 -53.92
N GLN A 20 -8.29 27.77 -53.19
CA GLN A 20 -7.72 26.52 -53.70
C GLN A 20 -8.78 25.47 -54.05
N GLU A 21 -10.04 25.88 -54.18
CA GLU A 21 -11.20 25.00 -54.43
C GLU A 21 -11.42 23.92 -53.35
N VAL A 22 -10.82 24.06 -52.17
CA VAL A 22 -11.03 23.16 -51.04
C VAL A 22 -12.27 23.62 -50.27
N MET A 23 -13.36 22.83 -50.33
CA MET A 23 -14.56 23.04 -49.53
C MET A 23 -14.29 22.72 -48.05
N PHE A 24 -13.82 23.72 -47.30
CA PHE A 24 -13.46 23.59 -45.89
C PHE A 24 -14.42 24.42 -45.02
N THR A 25 -14.98 23.85 -43.94
CA THR A 25 -15.91 24.58 -43.04
C THR A 25 -15.22 24.95 -41.72
N LEU A 26 -15.79 25.92 -40.99
CA LEU A 26 -15.28 26.32 -39.67
C LEU A 26 -15.33 25.16 -38.65
N SER A 27 -16.38 24.32 -38.72
CA SER A 27 -16.48 23.08 -37.94
C SER A 27 -15.43 22.05 -38.34
N SER A 28 -15.13 21.92 -39.63
CA SER A 28 -14.06 21.04 -40.13
C SER A 28 -12.69 21.52 -39.64
N LEU A 29 -12.42 22.82 -39.69
CA LEU A 29 -11.20 23.43 -39.16
C LEU A 29 -11.06 23.16 -37.65
N GLN A 30 -12.12 23.39 -36.88
CA GLN A 30 -12.09 23.11 -35.44
C GLN A 30 -11.83 21.62 -35.15
N MET A 31 -12.44 20.72 -35.93
CA MET A 31 -12.24 19.27 -35.78
C MET A 31 -10.81 18.87 -36.17
N SER A 32 -10.27 19.44 -37.25
CA SER A 32 -8.87 19.24 -37.68
C SER A 32 -7.88 19.74 -36.62
N ILE A 33 -8.09 20.93 -36.05
CA ILE A 33 -7.24 21.45 -34.96
C ILE A 33 -7.31 20.53 -33.74
N LYS A 34 -8.51 20.12 -33.31
CA LYS A 34 -8.68 19.18 -32.19
C LYS A 34 -8.01 17.83 -32.47
N SER A 35 -8.13 17.32 -33.69
CA SER A 35 -7.50 16.07 -34.11
C SER A 35 -5.98 16.18 -34.15
N TYR A 36 -5.45 17.29 -34.67
CA TYR A 36 -4.01 17.54 -34.72
C TYR A 36 -3.42 17.63 -33.31
N LEU A 37 -4.04 18.42 -32.42
CA LEU A 37 -3.63 18.50 -31.02
C LEU A 37 -3.70 17.14 -30.35
N LYS A 38 -4.79 16.37 -30.54
CA LYS A 38 -4.92 15.01 -29.99
C LYS A 38 -3.82 14.07 -30.50
N ASN A 39 -3.48 14.13 -31.79
CA ASN A 39 -2.42 13.31 -32.37
C ASN A 39 -1.04 13.68 -31.82
N LEU A 40 -0.76 14.97 -31.63
CA LEU A 40 0.48 15.43 -31.00
C LEU A 40 0.64 14.92 -29.57
N LEU A 41 -0.46 14.78 -28.81
CA LEU A 41 -0.42 14.20 -27.46
C LEU A 41 -0.04 12.72 -27.46
N TYR A 42 -0.40 11.99 -28.52
CA TYR A 42 0.01 10.60 -28.71
C TYR A 42 1.41 10.45 -29.32
N GLN A 43 2.03 11.56 -29.72
CA GLN A 43 3.35 11.60 -30.34
C GLN A 43 4.26 12.61 -29.61
N PRO A 44 4.57 12.39 -28.32
CA PRO A 44 5.31 13.35 -27.50
C PRO A 44 6.70 13.68 -28.06
N ARG A 45 7.35 12.75 -28.76
CA ARG A 45 8.61 12.98 -29.48
C ARG A 45 8.46 14.01 -30.61
N GLN A 46 7.36 13.95 -31.37
CA GLN A 46 7.06 14.94 -32.39
C GLN A 46 6.75 16.30 -31.75
N LEU A 47 5.98 16.31 -30.66
CA LEU A 47 5.71 17.53 -29.91
C LEU A 47 7.00 18.23 -29.44
N LEU A 48 8.03 17.48 -29.03
CA LEU A 48 9.33 18.05 -28.66
C LEU A 48 9.97 18.79 -29.84
N SER A 49 10.04 18.13 -31.01
CA SER A 49 10.59 18.71 -32.23
C SER A 49 9.86 19.99 -32.65
N GLU A 50 8.53 19.98 -32.62
CA GLU A 50 7.70 21.14 -32.94
C GLU A 50 7.98 22.32 -31.99
N LEU A 51 8.04 22.07 -30.67
CA LEU A 51 8.35 23.12 -29.69
C LEU A 51 9.78 23.66 -29.83
N GLN A 52 10.74 22.82 -30.20
CA GLN A 52 12.12 23.22 -30.48
C GLN A 52 12.25 24.10 -31.72
N GLN A 53 11.38 23.94 -32.72
CA GLN A 53 11.41 24.72 -33.96
C GLN A 53 10.73 26.10 -33.86
N LEU A 54 9.92 26.35 -32.84
CA LEU A 54 9.24 27.65 -32.65
C LEU A 54 10.23 28.82 -32.56
N ASP A 55 9.90 30.00 -33.09
CA ASP A 55 10.71 31.19 -32.78
C ASP A 55 10.54 31.63 -31.30
N GLN A 56 11.37 32.57 -30.83
CA GLN A 56 11.32 33.02 -29.43
C GLN A 56 9.94 33.56 -29.02
N GLN A 57 9.27 34.30 -29.91
CA GLN A 57 7.99 34.93 -29.61
C GLN A 57 6.85 33.90 -29.61
N GLN A 58 6.89 32.94 -30.53
CA GLN A 58 5.97 31.81 -30.61
C GLN A 58 6.13 30.90 -29.39
N PHE A 59 7.36 30.57 -29.00
CA PHE A 59 7.65 29.75 -27.83
C PHE A 59 7.14 30.41 -26.54
N GLN A 60 7.43 31.71 -26.33
CA GLN A 60 6.91 32.46 -25.19
C GLN A 60 5.37 32.44 -25.15
N THR A 61 4.73 32.57 -26.30
CA THR A 61 3.26 32.53 -26.40
C THR A 61 2.74 31.13 -26.05
N ALA A 62 3.35 30.06 -26.58
CA ALA A 62 2.98 28.68 -26.29
C ALA A 62 3.12 28.35 -24.80
N MET A 63 4.26 28.67 -24.19
CA MET A 63 4.50 28.42 -22.76
C MET A 63 3.53 29.22 -21.88
N LYS A 64 3.23 30.47 -22.25
CA LYS A 64 2.22 31.27 -21.54
C LYS A 64 0.84 30.63 -21.61
N TYR A 65 0.40 30.11 -22.75
CA TYR A 65 -0.89 29.41 -22.83
C TYR A 65 -0.89 28.11 -22.03
N LEU A 66 0.18 27.32 -22.09
CA LEU A 66 0.27 26.06 -21.35
C LEU A 66 0.29 26.26 -19.83
N PHE A 67 1.01 27.27 -19.33
CA PHE A 67 1.27 27.42 -17.88
C PHE A 67 0.52 28.57 -17.20
N SER A 68 -0.13 29.50 -17.93
CA SER A 68 -0.93 30.57 -17.30
C SER A 68 -2.25 30.05 -16.69
N SER A 69 -2.75 30.77 -15.68
CA SER A 69 -3.93 30.46 -14.88
C SER A 69 -5.20 31.23 -15.29
N GLY A 70 -5.16 31.99 -16.39
CA GLY A 70 -6.12 33.10 -16.61
C GLY A 70 -6.98 33.09 -17.88
N LYS A 71 -7.01 32.01 -18.67
CA LYS A 71 -7.90 31.93 -19.85
C LYS A 71 -8.56 30.56 -19.95
N GLU A 72 -9.80 30.48 -19.44
CA GLU A 72 -10.66 29.28 -19.46
C GLU A 72 -11.01 28.85 -20.90
N HIS A 73 -11.07 29.81 -21.83
CA HIS A 73 -11.45 29.59 -23.23
C HIS A 73 -10.46 30.28 -24.18
N LEU A 74 -10.01 29.54 -25.20
CA LEU A 74 -9.25 30.10 -26.30
C LEU A 74 -10.22 30.42 -27.45
N GLU A 75 -10.61 31.69 -27.53
CA GLU A 75 -11.52 32.22 -28.56
C GLU A 75 -10.73 32.58 -29.83
N MET A 76 -10.88 31.78 -30.88
CA MET A 76 -10.43 32.14 -32.23
C MET A 76 -11.66 32.49 -33.07
N GLY A 77 -12.14 33.74 -32.99
CA GLY A 77 -13.39 34.13 -33.65
C GLY A 77 -14.58 33.32 -33.14
N ASN A 78 -15.25 32.55 -34.02
CA ASN A 78 -16.36 31.67 -33.64
C ASN A 78 -15.92 30.29 -33.09
N ILE A 79 -14.62 30.00 -33.04
CA ILE A 79 -14.08 28.74 -32.49
C ILE A 79 -13.78 28.93 -31.01
N ILE A 80 -14.53 28.23 -30.15
CA ILE A 80 -14.25 28.12 -28.72
C ILE A 80 -13.54 26.78 -28.47
N LEU A 81 -12.31 26.84 -27.97
CA LEU A 81 -11.60 25.67 -27.43
C LEU A 81 -11.57 25.80 -25.91
N ASP A 82 -12.16 24.82 -25.22
CA ASP A 82 -12.01 24.60 -23.78
C ASP A 82 -10.56 24.25 -23.50
N TRP A 83 -9.80 25.27 -23.09
CA TRP A 83 -8.36 25.16 -22.95
C TRP A 83 -7.98 24.49 -21.64
N ASP A 84 -8.79 24.63 -20.59
CA ASP A 84 -8.56 23.97 -19.30
C ASP A 84 -8.65 22.45 -19.44
N LYS A 85 -9.67 21.94 -20.14
CA LYS A 85 -9.80 20.50 -20.41
C LYS A 85 -8.68 19.97 -21.31
N THR A 86 -8.22 20.78 -22.27
CA THR A 86 -7.07 20.41 -23.12
C THR A 86 -5.78 20.41 -22.30
N LYS A 87 -5.59 21.38 -21.40
CA LYS A 87 -4.45 21.46 -20.48
C LYS A 87 -4.42 20.25 -19.54
N GLU A 88 -5.56 19.90 -18.94
CA GLU A 88 -5.70 18.70 -18.12
C GLU A 88 -5.27 17.44 -18.89
N ARG A 89 -5.73 17.29 -20.14
CA ARG A 89 -5.31 16.18 -21.02
C ARG A 89 -3.81 16.20 -21.32
N ILE A 90 -3.24 17.36 -21.64
CA ILE A 90 -1.80 17.53 -21.90
C ILE A 90 -0.96 16.97 -20.74
N PHE A 91 -1.28 17.37 -19.51
CA PHE A 91 -0.53 16.95 -18.32
C PHE A 91 -0.81 15.50 -17.89
N GLN A 92 -1.91 14.89 -18.36
CA GLN A 92 -2.26 13.49 -18.11
C GLN A 92 -1.78 12.52 -19.21
N SER A 93 -1.33 13.04 -20.36
CA SER A 93 -0.86 12.23 -21.48
C SER A 93 0.57 11.69 -21.23
N PRO A 94 0.81 10.38 -21.42
CA PRO A 94 2.14 9.78 -21.28
C PRO A 94 3.21 10.47 -22.13
N GLY A 95 4.39 10.68 -21.56
CA GLY A 95 5.54 11.28 -22.26
C GLY A 95 5.45 12.78 -22.55
N VAL A 96 4.27 13.40 -22.54
CA VAL A 96 4.13 14.85 -22.81
C VAL A 96 4.83 15.70 -21.74
N ASN A 97 4.72 15.32 -20.48
CA ASN A 97 5.44 15.99 -19.40
C ASN A 97 6.97 15.85 -19.54
N ARG A 98 7.48 14.71 -20.05
CA ARG A 98 8.90 14.55 -20.40
C ARG A 98 9.30 15.52 -21.50
N THR A 99 8.48 15.67 -22.54
CA THR A 99 8.68 16.66 -23.59
C THR A 99 8.74 18.08 -23.04
N LEU A 100 7.80 18.46 -22.17
CA LEU A 100 7.77 19.77 -21.53
C LEU A 100 8.99 20.00 -20.63
N PHE A 101 9.46 18.98 -19.92
CA PHE A 101 10.68 19.05 -19.12
C PHE A 101 11.92 19.30 -19.99
N LEU A 102 12.13 18.47 -21.02
CA LEU A 102 13.30 18.58 -21.90
C LEU A 102 13.36 19.92 -22.64
N VAL A 103 12.22 20.37 -23.19
CA VAL A 103 12.18 21.66 -23.90
C VAL A 103 12.42 22.84 -22.95
N THR A 104 12.05 22.70 -21.67
CA THR A 104 12.32 23.73 -20.67
C THR A 104 13.82 23.85 -20.40
N LEU A 105 14.54 22.73 -20.30
CA LEU A 105 16.00 22.75 -20.12
C LEU A 105 16.74 23.28 -21.36
N ASP A 106 16.34 22.83 -22.55
CA ASP A 106 17.03 23.14 -23.82
C ASP A 106 16.78 24.58 -24.28
N LYS A 107 15.55 25.09 -24.15
CA LYS A 107 15.12 26.33 -24.82
C LYS A 107 14.59 27.41 -23.89
N CYS A 108 13.96 27.07 -22.77
CA CYS A 108 13.33 28.09 -21.92
C CYS A 108 14.36 29.10 -21.40
N PHE A 109 15.48 28.64 -20.85
CA PHE A 109 16.53 29.52 -20.31
C PHE A 109 17.21 30.40 -21.36
N LEU A 110 17.01 30.12 -22.65
CA LEU A 110 17.45 30.96 -23.77
C LEU A 110 16.38 31.96 -24.22
N ALA A 111 15.10 31.65 -24.00
CA ALA A 111 13.96 32.37 -24.57
C ALA A 111 13.17 33.22 -23.55
N LEU A 112 13.17 32.84 -22.26
CA LEU A 112 12.39 33.41 -21.16
C LEU A 112 13.28 33.78 -19.96
N SER A 113 12.68 34.41 -18.93
CA SER A 113 13.41 34.72 -17.70
C SER A 113 13.72 33.45 -16.91
N ALA A 114 14.86 33.43 -16.20
CA ALA A 114 15.26 32.26 -15.42
C ALA A 114 14.21 31.89 -14.34
N LEU A 115 13.53 32.87 -13.74
CA LEU A 115 12.47 32.65 -12.76
C LEU A 115 11.25 31.97 -13.41
N ASP A 116 10.79 32.46 -14.56
CA ASP A 116 9.67 31.83 -15.29
C ASP A 116 9.99 30.37 -15.65
N CYS A 117 11.23 30.09 -16.06
CA CYS A 117 11.66 28.73 -16.38
C CYS A 117 11.73 27.82 -15.15
N VAL A 118 12.17 28.34 -14.00
CA VAL A 118 12.16 27.59 -12.73
C VAL A 118 10.72 27.30 -12.29
N ASP A 119 9.79 28.24 -12.46
CA ASP A 119 8.37 28.02 -12.16
C ASP A 119 7.75 26.95 -13.07
N ILE A 120 8.08 26.97 -14.36
CA ILE A 120 7.65 25.95 -15.33
C ILE A 120 8.23 24.57 -14.95
N LEU A 121 9.53 24.48 -14.66
CA LEU A 121 10.16 23.25 -14.17
C LEU A 121 9.48 22.76 -12.89
N GLY A 122 9.16 23.66 -11.97
CA GLY A 122 8.41 23.37 -10.75
C GLY A 122 7.06 22.73 -11.01
N GLN A 123 6.30 23.25 -11.98
CA GLN A 123 5.02 22.66 -12.36
C GLN A 123 5.18 21.27 -13.00
N VAL A 124 6.16 21.07 -13.89
CA VAL A 124 6.36 19.79 -14.59
C VAL A 124 6.92 18.71 -13.65
N LEU A 125 7.92 19.05 -12.82
CA LEU A 125 8.56 18.11 -11.89
C LEU A 125 7.63 17.70 -10.75
N ARG A 126 6.69 18.55 -10.32
CA ARG A 126 5.66 18.15 -9.35
C ARG A 126 4.75 17.02 -9.84
N VAL A 127 4.58 16.88 -11.16
CA VAL A 127 3.78 15.81 -11.76
C VAL A 127 4.54 14.48 -11.78
N SER A 128 5.81 14.45 -12.18
CA SER A 128 6.61 13.20 -12.15
C SER A 128 8.14 13.43 -12.13
N ALA A 129 8.67 13.92 -11.00
CA ALA A 129 10.11 14.15 -10.82
C ALA A 129 10.98 12.89 -11.01
N LEU A 130 10.49 11.73 -10.55
CA LEU A 130 11.18 10.42 -10.59
C LEU A 130 11.61 10.02 -12.01
N ASN A 131 10.76 10.28 -13.01
CA ASN A 131 10.97 9.79 -14.36
C ASN A 131 11.88 10.71 -15.18
N TYR A 132 12.03 11.97 -14.76
CA TYR A 132 12.67 13.02 -15.57
C TYR A 132 14.05 13.43 -15.06
N LEU A 133 14.21 13.49 -13.74
CA LEU A 133 15.51 13.76 -13.12
C LEU A 133 16.31 12.46 -13.10
N GLN A 134 16.98 12.16 -14.21
CA GLN A 134 17.95 11.06 -14.30
C GLN A 134 19.38 11.65 -14.25
N PRO A 135 20.39 10.89 -13.77
CA PRO A 135 21.74 11.42 -13.57
C PRO A 135 22.37 12.04 -14.83
N ASP A 136 22.09 11.49 -16.01
CA ASP A 136 22.56 11.98 -17.31
C ASP A 136 21.96 13.35 -17.67
N VAL A 137 20.72 13.61 -17.26
CA VAL A 137 20.04 14.89 -17.53
C VAL A 137 20.52 16.00 -16.59
N ILE A 138 21.00 15.68 -15.38
CA ILE A 138 21.48 16.68 -14.41
C ILE A 138 22.63 17.52 -14.99
N GLY A 139 23.49 16.93 -15.83
CA GLY A 139 24.55 17.67 -16.52
C GLY A 139 24.05 18.75 -17.49
N SER A 140 22.78 18.67 -17.90
CA SER A 140 22.12 19.66 -18.77
C SER A 140 21.46 20.80 -17.98
N LEU A 141 21.49 20.77 -16.64
CA LEU A 141 20.99 21.89 -15.84
C LEU A 141 21.85 23.15 -16.07
N PRO A 142 21.26 24.36 -15.99
CA PRO A 142 22.02 25.59 -16.14
C PRO A 142 23.14 25.70 -15.09
N ASN A 143 24.37 25.93 -15.57
CA ASN A 143 25.57 26.05 -14.73
C ASN A 143 25.80 27.48 -14.20
N VAL A 144 24.97 28.44 -14.62
CA VAL A 144 24.96 29.84 -14.22
C VAL A 144 23.51 30.26 -14.06
N LEU A 145 23.12 30.58 -12.82
CA LEU A 145 21.78 31.08 -12.48
C LEU A 145 21.92 32.32 -11.59
N LEU A 146 20.97 33.23 -11.69
CA LEU A 146 20.81 34.29 -10.70
C LEU A 146 20.43 33.69 -9.35
N GLU A 147 20.80 34.37 -8.27
CA GLU A 147 20.68 33.87 -6.90
C GLU A 147 19.26 33.39 -6.55
N ASP A 148 18.24 34.20 -6.87
CA ASP A 148 16.83 33.85 -6.61
C ASP A 148 16.36 32.61 -7.38
N ALA A 149 16.74 32.50 -8.66
CA ALA A 149 16.40 31.34 -9.50
C ALA A 149 17.08 30.06 -8.99
N PHE A 150 18.35 30.17 -8.57
CA PHE A 150 19.08 29.05 -7.97
C PHE A 150 18.44 28.61 -6.64
N ARG A 151 18.07 29.56 -5.77
CA ARG A 151 17.39 29.26 -4.49
C ARG A 151 16.04 28.58 -4.70
N ASN A 152 15.22 29.09 -5.61
CA ASN A 152 13.90 28.51 -5.92
C ASN A 152 14.03 27.09 -6.48
N LEU A 153 14.97 26.88 -7.41
CA LEU A 153 15.20 25.56 -7.99
C LEU A 153 15.78 24.57 -6.96
N SER A 154 16.69 25.03 -6.09
CA SER A 154 17.21 24.23 -4.97
C SER A 154 16.10 23.84 -3.98
N SER A 155 15.19 24.76 -3.67
CA SER A 155 14.02 24.47 -2.83
C SER A 155 13.11 23.43 -3.48
N LEU A 156 12.88 23.50 -4.80
CA LEU A 156 12.12 22.50 -5.52
C LEU A 156 12.77 21.11 -5.43
N PHE A 157 14.09 21.01 -5.63
CA PHE A 157 14.80 19.73 -5.52
C PHE A 157 14.76 19.17 -4.10
N LYS A 158 14.82 20.03 -3.08
CA LYS A 158 14.60 19.62 -1.68
C LYS A 158 13.23 18.99 -1.48
N ASP A 159 12.16 19.61 -2.01
CA ASP A 159 10.79 19.08 -1.91
C ASP A 159 10.61 17.75 -2.67
N LEU A 160 11.45 17.49 -3.68
CA LEU A 160 11.42 16.30 -4.52
C LEU A 160 12.42 15.22 -4.10
N TYR A 161 13.19 15.43 -3.04
CA TYR A 161 14.29 14.54 -2.64
C TYR A 161 13.85 13.07 -2.51
N ASP A 162 12.77 12.80 -1.74
CA ASP A 162 12.23 11.44 -1.55
C ASP A 162 11.65 10.82 -2.83
N LYS A 163 11.41 11.64 -3.86
CA LYS A 163 10.90 11.27 -5.18
C LYS A 163 12.03 11.24 -6.23
N THR A 164 13.27 11.00 -5.84
CA THR A 164 14.38 10.84 -6.80
C THR A 164 15.24 9.65 -6.40
N SER A 165 15.96 9.08 -7.37
CA SER A 165 16.90 7.98 -7.12
C SER A 165 18.13 8.48 -6.35
N ALA A 166 18.81 7.61 -5.59
CA ALA A 166 20.00 7.95 -4.82
C ALA A 166 21.13 8.48 -5.73
N ASN A 167 21.32 7.90 -6.93
CA ASN A 167 22.29 8.43 -7.89
C ASN A 167 21.91 9.84 -8.38
N THR A 168 20.61 10.09 -8.59
CA THR A 168 20.10 11.41 -8.97
C THR A 168 20.31 12.42 -7.85
N GLN A 169 20.04 12.03 -6.60
CA GLN A 169 20.28 12.88 -5.43
C GLN A 169 21.75 13.28 -5.34
N ARG A 170 22.67 12.32 -5.54
CA ARG A 170 24.11 12.60 -5.58
C ARG A 170 24.50 13.55 -6.72
N ALA A 171 23.95 13.34 -7.92
CA ALA A 171 24.22 14.20 -9.07
C ALA A 171 23.71 15.64 -8.83
N LEU A 172 22.50 15.79 -8.29
CA LEU A 172 21.92 17.09 -7.93
C LEU A 172 22.76 17.81 -6.87
N TYR A 173 23.21 17.08 -5.83
CA TYR A 173 24.15 17.63 -4.87
C TYR A 173 25.45 18.11 -5.55
N GLY A 174 26.00 17.34 -6.48
CA GLY A 174 27.17 17.73 -7.26
C GLY A 174 26.97 19.05 -8.02
N TRP A 175 25.82 19.22 -8.67
CA TRP A 175 25.44 20.45 -9.35
C TRP A 175 25.30 21.64 -8.37
N MET A 176 24.60 21.46 -7.25
CA MET A 176 24.44 22.49 -6.21
C MET A 176 25.80 22.91 -5.65
N LYS A 177 26.66 21.94 -5.32
CA LYS A 177 28.02 22.15 -4.83
C LYS A 177 28.83 23.00 -5.80
N GLN A 178 28.79 22.70 -7.10
CA GLN A 178 29.55 23.43 -8.11
C GLN A 178 29.15 24.92 -8.16
N ILE A 179 27.87 25.25 -8.04
CA ILE A 179 27.38 26.63 -8.04
C ILE A 179 27.76 27.34 -6.74
N LEU A 180 27.55 26.70 -5.58
CA LEU A 180 27.88 27.26 -4.27
C LEU A 180 29.39 27.54 -4.14
N GLN A 181 30.25 26.64 -4.63
CA GLN A 181 31.70 26.84 -4.62
C GLN A 181 32.15 28.03 -5.50
N LYS A 182 31.48 28.30 -6.64
CA LYS A 182 31.80 29.46 -7.50
C LYS A 182 31.44 30.79 -6.85
N SER A 183 30.39 30.82 -6.04
CA SER A 183 29.99 32.03 -5.30
C SER A 183 30.95 32.40 -4.18
N TYR A 184 31.74 31.43 -3.69
CA TYR A 184 32.74 31.60 -2.64
C TYR A 184 34.11 31.90 -3.26
N ASN A 185 34.52 33.18 -3.24
CA ASN A 185 35.75 33.62 -3.89
C ASN A 185 36.99 33.01 -3.19
N MET A 186 37.59 32.00 -3.82
CA MET A 186 38.78 31.25 -3.32
C MET A 186 40.06 32.09 -3.19
N SER A 187 40.04 33.39 -3.53
CA SER A 187 41.24 34.23 -3.62
C SER A 187 41.70 34.88 -2.30
N GLU A 188 40.95 34.76 -1.19
CA GLU A 188 41.26 35.50 0.05
C GLU A 188 41.61 34.66 1.29
N PHE A 189 41.62 33.31 1.25
CA PHE A 189 42.01 32.49 2.41
C PHE A 189 42.85 31.27 2.05
N ASN A 190 43.70 30.85 2.99
CA ASN A 190 44.53 29.65 2.91
C ASN A 190 43.71 28.39 2.56
N GLU A 191 44.35 27.39 1.94
CA GLU A 191 43.79 26.08 1.53
C GLU A 191 43.08 25.25 2.64
N SER A 192 43.01 25.76 3.88
CA SER A 192 42.48 25.08 5.06
C SER A 192 41.03 25.41 5.43
N THR A 193 40.39 26.42 4.83
CA THR A 193 39.00 26.82 5.16
C THR A 193 37.96 26.20 4.24
N SER A 194 36.94 25.56 4.81
CA SER A 194 35.79 25.00 4.09
C SER A 194 34.99 26.06 3.32
N TRP A 195 34.45 25.69 2.15
CA TRP A 195 33.52 26.53 1.36
C TRP A 195 32.09 26.55 1.94
N VAL A 196 31.82 25.69 2.93
CA VAL A 196 30.50 25.51 3.51
C VAL A 196 30.25 26.61 4.55
N SER A 197 29.40 27.56 4.19
CA SER A 197 28.87 28.60 5.07
C SER A 197 27.51 28.19 5.66
N ALA A 198 26.98 28.95 6.63
CA ALA A 198 25.64 28.74 7.14
C ALA A 198 24.58 28.81 6.02
N GLU A 199 24.77 29.72 5.07
CA GLU A 199 23.92 29.89 3.89
C GLU A 199 23.98 28.70 2.93
N SER A 200 25.18 28.18 2.69
CA SER A 200 25.36 26.95 1.92
C SER A 200 24.58 25.79 2.54
N LEU A 201 24.62 25.66 3.88
CA LEU A 201 23.85 24.62 4.58
C LEU A 201 22.34 24.83 4.41
N TRP A 202 21.81 26.06 4.57
CA TRP A 202 20.38 26.32 4.38
C TRP A 202 19.90 26.02 2.95
N ILE A 203 20.70 26.36 1.93
CA ILE A 203 20.39 26.07 0.52
C ILE A 203 20.44 24.57 0.25
N LEU A 204 21.46 23.86 0.75
CA LEU A 204 21.57 22.40 0.60
C LEU A 204 20.38 21.68 1.23
N GLY A 205 19.81 22.22 2.31
CA GLY A 205 18.63 21.62 2.92
C GLY A 205 18.95 20.20 3.39
N ARG A 206 18.26 19.22 2.80
CA ARG A 206 18.49 17.79 3.04
C ARG A 206 19.74 17.25 2.33
N TYR A 207 20.18 17.85 1.22
CA TYR A 207 21.36 17.40 0.47
C TYR A 207 22.68 17.51 1.26
N MET A 208 22.68 18.12 2.45
CA MET A 208 23.82 18.11 3.36
C MET A 208 24.27 16.70 3.77
N VAL A 209 23.40 15.68 3.67
CA VAL A 209 23.77 14.27 3.90
C VAL A 209 24.80 13.74 2.89
N HIS A 210 25.02 14.45 1.77
CA HIS A 210 26.05 14.09 0.78
C HIS A 210 27.38 14.85 0.98
N LEU A 211 27.47 15.69 2.01
CA LEU A 211 28.73 16.37 2.34
C LEU A 211 29.80 15.34 2.74
N PRO A 212 31.02 15.43 2.20
CA PRO A 212 32.14 14.60 2.66
C PRO A 212 32.42 14.86 4.15
N LEU A 213 32.81 13.81 4.86
CA LEU A 213 33.16 13.87 6.27
C LEU A 213 34.24 14.93 6.54
N GLU A 214 35.27 14.97 5.70
CA GLU A 214 36.38 15.91 5.82
C GLU A 214 35.93 17.36 5.62
N GLU A 215 34.88 17.59 4.83
CA GLU A 215 34.34 18.93 4.61
C GLU A 215 33.56 19.39 5.85
N ILE A 216 32.76 18.51 6.47
CA ILE A 216 31.99 18.81 7.68
C ILE A 216 32.92 19.23 8.83
N LEU A 217 34.01 18.48 9.03
CA LEU A 217 34.99 18.77 10.09
C LEU A 217 35.73 20.09 9.88
N LYS A 218 35.81 20.59 8.64
CA LYS A 218 36.47 21.86 8.27
C LYS A 218 35.53 23.08 8.29
N ILE A 219 34.21 22.91 8.45
CA ILE A 219 33.23 24.02 8.50
C ILE A 219 33.66 25.04 9.56
N SER A 220 33.70 26.34 9.28
CA SER A 220 34.10 27.33 10.30
C SER A 220 33.22 27.26 11.57
N LEU A 221 33.83 27.35 12.76
CA LEU A 221 33.09 27.36 14.03
C LEU A 221 32.09 28.53 14.12
N LYS A 222 32.37 29.65 13.44
CA LYS A 222 31.45 30.78 13.34
C LYS A 222 30.24 30.43 12.47
N GLU A 223 30.48 29.79 11.33
CA GLU A 223 29.44 29.43 10.37
C GLU A 223 28.51 28.35 10.91
N ILE A 224 29.05 27.29 11.52
CA ILE A 224 28.21 26.24 12.14
C ILE A 224 27.37 26.82 13.28
N ARG A 225 27.92 27.76 14.06
CA ARG A 225 27.19 28.47 15.13
C ARG A 225 26.07 29.33 14.56
N LEU A 226 26.31 30.02 13.44
CA LEU A 226 25.29 30.80 12.75
C LEU A 226 24.16 29.89 12.23
N PHE A 227 24.52 28.76 11.63
CA PHE A 227 23.56 27.76 11.15
C PHE A 227 22.63 27.29 12.26
N ILE A 228 23.18 26.82 13.39
CA ILE A 228 22.35 26.30 14.51
C ILE A 228 21.62 27.39 15.31
N SER A 229 22.02 28.66 15.20
CA SER A 229 21.40 29.76 15.95
C SER A 229 20.07 30.24 15.37
N TYR A 230 19.69 29.77 14.19
CA TYR A 230 18.46 30.17 13.49
C TYR A 230 17.32 29.19 13.75
N ASP A 231 16.10 29.71 13.98
CA ASP A 231 14.91 28.89 14.27
C ASP A 231 14.57 27.85 13.18
N ASN A 232 15.06 28.06 11.95
CA ASN A 232 14.81 27.17 10.82
C ASN A 232 15.77 25.96 10.76
N ALA A 233 16.85 25.96 11.55
CA ALA A 233 17.83 24.87 11.59
C ALA A 233 17.20 23.55 12.04
N THR A 234 16.35 23.60 13.08
CA THR A 234 15.55 22.46 13.54
C THR A 234 14.77 21.83 12.41
N LYS A 235 13.95 22.62 11.70
CA LYS A 235 13.07 22.13 10.64
C LYS A 235 13.86 21.47 9.52
N GLN A 236 15.08 21.93 9.27
CA GLN A 236 15.95 21.33 8.28
C GLN A 236 16.60 20.04 8.77
N LEU A 237 17.12 20.02 9.99
CA LEU A 237 17.70 18.82 10.60
C LEU A 237 16.63 17.75 10.91
N ASP A 238 15.35 18.12 10.96
CA ASP A 238 14.23 17.17 11.02
C ASP A 238 13.93 16.51 9.65
N THR A 239 14.62 16.91 8.56
CA THR A 239 14.41 16.34 7.21
C THR A 239 15.51 15.39 6.74
N VAL A 240 16.60 15.23 7.49
CA VAL A 240 17.76 14.39 7.11
C VAL A 240 17.59 12.91 7.52
N TYR A 241 16.53 12.27 7.03
CA TYR A 241 16.13 10.90 7.41
C TYR A 241 17.17 9.81 7.08
N ASP A 242 18.07 10.09 6.16
CA ASP A 242 19.08 9.20 5.59
C ASP A 242 20.51 9.56 6.02
N ILE A 243 20.67 10.43 7.03
CA ILE A 243 21.98 10.72 7.60
C ILE A 243 22.61 9.46 8.22
N THR A 244 23.90 9.23 7.94
CA THR A 244 24.65 8.11 8.53
C THR A 244 25.24 8.50 9.88
N PRO A 245 25.55 7.52 10.76
CA PRO A 245 26.18 7.78 12.06
C PRO A 245 27.44 8.64 11.96
N GLU A 246 28.32 8.36 10.99
CA GLU A 246 29.59 9.07 10.82
C GLU A 246 29.37 10.56 10.52
N LEU A 247 28.43 10.87 9.63
CA LEU A 247 28.09 12.25 9.29
C LEU A 247 27.40 12.95 10.45
N ALA A 248 26.49 12.27 11.13
CA ALA A 248 25.79 12.81 12.29
C ALA A 248 26.76 13.16 13.42
N TRP A 249 27.71 12.28 13.74
CA TRP A 249 28.76 12.54 14.74
C TRP A 249 29.68 13.68 14.34
N ALA A 250 30.09 13.79 13.07
CA ALA A 250 30.89 14.93 12.62
C ALA A 250 30.15 16.26 12.78
N PHE A 251 28.85 16.32 12.49
CA PHE A 251 28.04 17.51 12.76
C PHE A 251 27.94 17.80 14.26
N LEU A 252 27.67 16.78 15.09
CA LEU A 252 27.57 16.93 16.55
C LEU A 252 28.88 17.44 17.16
N GLU A 253 30.02 16.86 16.76
CA GLU A 253 31.36 17.28 17.19
C GLU A 253 31.62 18.74 16.82
N ARG A 254 31.25 19.13 15.59
CA ARG A 254 31.46 20.50 15.11
C ARG A 254 30.57 21.52 15.81
N ILE A 255 29.31 21.15 16.09
CA ILE A 255 28.37 21.96 16.85
C ILE A 255 28.90 22.15 18.28
N ASN A 256 29.31 21.09 18.96
CA ASN A 256 29.86 21.15 20.31
C ASN A 256 31.11 22.05 20.37
N SER A 257 32.00 21.88 19.40
CA SER A 257 33.23 22.69 19.27
C SER A 257 32.98 24.19 19.02
N SER A 258 31.77 24.58 18.58
CA SER A 258 31.43 25.99 18.30
C SER A 258 31.13 26.82 19.55
N GLY A 259 31.21 26.19 20.73
CA GLY A 259 30.82 26.78 22.02
C GLY A 259 29.31 26.68 22.29
N PHE A 260 28.59 25.86 21.50
CA PHE A 260 27.23 25.45 21.79
C PHE A 260 27.27 24.22 22.67
N ASP A 261 27.10 24.40 23.98
CA ASP A 261 27.11 23.30 24.94
C ASP A 261 25.82 22.49 24.83
N THR A 262 25.92 21.31 24.23
CA THR A 262 24.82 20.35 24.09
C THR A 262 24.39 19.74 25.43
N ARG A 263 25.20 19.86 26.51
CA ARG A 263 24.93 19.33 27.85
C ARG A 263 24.20 20.32 28.77
N ASN A 264 24.37 21.63 28.55
CA ASN A 264 23.90 22.64 29.51
C ASN A 264 22.46 23.15 29.29
N THR A 265 21.54 22.53 30.05
CA THR A 265 20.46 23.11 30.87
C THR A 265 20.04 24.60 30.79
N SER A 266 21.00 25.52 30.85
CA SER A 266 20.81 26.83 31.53
C SER A 266 21.09 28.13 30.77
N THR A 267 21.65 28.26 29.56
CA THR A 267 21.46 27.48 28.34
C THR A 267 20.10 27.78 27.70
N LEU A 268 19.07 27.15 28.28
CA LEU A 268 17.74 26.93 27.68
C LEU A 268 16.63 27.93 28.06
N TYR A 269 16.93 29.01 28.81
CA TYR A 269 15.93 30.02 29.17
C TYR A 269 16.27 31.38 28.58
N ARG A 270 15.79 31.66 27.37
CA ARG A 270 15.39 33.03 27.04
C ARG A 270 14.02 33.22 27.70
N GLN A 271 13.97 34.08 28.74
CA GLN A 271 12.74 34.45 29.41
C GLN A 271 11.70 34.94 28.40
N ASP A 272 10.46 34.53 28.61
CA ASP A 272 9.22 34.93 27.92
C ASP A 272 8.85 34.17 26.64
N CYS A 273 8.53 32.87 26.78
CA CYS A 273 7.26 32.25 26.36
C CYS A 273 7.31 30.73 26.61
N PHE A 274 6.24 30.16 27.21
CA PHE A 274 5.95 28.74 27.49
C PHE A 274 7.03 27.66 27.20
N SER A 275 7.47 27.01 28.29
CA SER A 275 8.15 25.71 28.45
C SER A 275 8.37 24.83 27.18
N PHE A 276 9.61 24.35 26.97
CA PHE A 276 10.08 23.27 26.02
C PHE A 276 10.89 23.63 24.74
N SER A 277 11.61 24.76 24.64
CA SER A 277 12.05 25.24 23.30
C SER A 277 13.47 24.91 22.76
N PHE A 278 14.47 24.40 23.51
CA PHE A 278 15.87 24.50 23.01
C PHE A 278 16.62 23.21 22.62
N MET A 279 16.28 22.01 23.14
CA MET A 279 16.76 20.76 22.48
C MET A 279 16.11 20.52 21.10
N ALA A 280 15.15 21.36 20.71
CA ALA A 280 14.59 21.39 19.37
C ALA A 280 15.66 21.62 18.28
N VAL A 281 16.80 22.26 18.57
CA VAL A 281 17.78 22.68 17.55
C VAL A 281 18.49 21.52 16.85
N LEU A 282 18.71 20.38 17.51
CA LEU A 282 19.51 19.28 16.93
C LEU A 282 18.78 18.44 15.86
N GLY A 283 17.47 18.63 15.66
CA GLY A 283 16.70 17.83 14.70
C GLY A 283 16.92 16.32 14.90
N LEU A 284 17.11 15.57 13.82
CA LEU A 284 17.40 14.12 13.86
C LEU A 284 18.80 13.76 14.37
N LEU A 285 19.71 14.72 14.55
CA LEU A 285 21.04 14.43 15.12
C LEU A 285 20.96 13.89 16.55
N VAL A 286 19.87 14.19 17.27
CA VAL A 286 19.62 13.64 18.62
C VAL A 286 19.61 12.11 18.66
N CYS A 287 19.32 11.46 17.53
CA CYS A 287 19.26 10.00 17.42
C CYS A 287 20.63 9.32 17.45
N PHE A 288 21.71 10.09 17.31
CA PHE A 288 23.10 9.61 17.29
C PHE A 288 23.90 10.14 18.47
N TYR A 289 23.23 10.68 19.49
CA TYR A 289 23.87 11.23 20.68
C TYR A 289 24.62 10.12 21.45
N ASP A 290 25.91 10.31 21.68
CA ASP A 290 26.85 9.31 22.21
C ASP A 290 27.37 9.63 23.62
N ASP A 291 27.34 10.90 24.01
CA ASP A 291 27.95 11.41 25.24
C ASP A 291 27.07 11.22 26.50
N LEU A 292 26.95 9.97 26.95
CA LEU A 292 26.12 9.56 28.08
C LEU A 292 26.80 9.74 29.46
N ASP A 293 28.08 10.06 29.49
CA ASP A 293 28.87 10.10 30.72
C ASP A 293 28.44 11.25 31.65
N GLN A 294 28.14 10.92 32.91
CA GLN A 294 27.69 11.88 33.94
C GLN A 294 26.37 12.61 33.60
N MET A 295 25.55 12.04 32.71
CA MET A 295 24.27 12.63 32.32
C MET A 295 23.24 12.63 33.47
N ASP A 296 22.62 13.79 33.70
CA ASP A 296 21.53 13.93 34.68
C ASP A 296 20.21 13.31 34.17
N ALA A 297 19.43 12.74 35.10
CA ALA A 297 18.18 12.07 34.76
C ALA A 297 17.11 13.01 34.14
N ALA A 298 17.13 14.31 34.42
CA ALA A 298 16.25 15.28 33.74
C ALA A 298 16.67 15.54 32.29
N VAL A 299 17.98 15.55 32.02
CA VAL A 299 18.53 15.68 30.66
C VAL A 299 18.19 14.43 29.84
N ALA A 300 18.34 13.23 30.42
CA ALA A 300 17.95 11.98 29.76
C ALA A 300 16.45 11.98 29.36
N ARG A 301 15.55 12.45 30.22
CA ARG A 301 14.11 12.58 29.89
C ARG A 301 13.86 13.58 28.76
N ALA A 302 14.56 14.72 28.76
CA ALA A 302 14.45 15.70 27.69
C ALA A 302 14.92 15.13 26.33
N LEU A 303 16.01 14.37 26.33
CA LEU A 303 16.51 13.67 25.13
C LEU A 303 15.51 12.62 24.65
N LEU A 304 15.00 11.76 25.54
CA LEU A 304 13.99 10.75 25.19
C LEU A 304 12.75 11.40 24.54
N HIS A 305 12.30 12.54 25.04
CA HIS A 305 11.19 13.27 24.42
C HIS A 305 11.52 13.77 23.01
N GLN A 306 12.74 14.25 22.77
CA GLN A 306 13.17 14.65 21.44
C GLN A 306 13.36 13.46 20.51
N MET A 307 13.69 12.27 21.02
CA MET A 307 13.92 11.08 20.20
C MET A 307 12.65 10.47 19.57
N ILE A 308 11.46 11.04 19.81
CA ILE A 308 10.23 10.63 19.10
C ILE A 308 10.42 10.71 17.58
N LYS A 309 11.12 11.75 17.10
CA LYS A 309 11.40 11.93 15.66
C LYS A 309 12.34 10.88 15.08
N CYS A 310 13.09 10.13 15.90
CA CYS A 310 14.01 9.10 15.39
C CYS A 310 13.30 7.96 14.66
N ASN A 311 11.99 7.81 14.87
CA ASN A 311 11.16 6.88 14.10
C ASN A 311 11.10 7.25 12.60
N GLN A 312 11.50 8.47 12.22
CA GLN A 312 11.58 8.93 10.83
C GLN A 312 12.89 8.51 10.13
N LEU A 313 13.91 8.01 10.86
CA LEU A 313 15.16 7.57 10.25
C LEU A 313 14.95 6.33 9.38
N ARG A 314 15.57 6.35 8.19
CA ARG A 314 15.50 5.24 7.22
C ARG A 314 16.35 4.03 7.61
N GLY A 315 17.34 4.20 8.47
CA GLY A 315 18.27 3.16 8.95
C GLY A 315 18.56 3.26 10.45
N PHE A 316 19.44 2.38 10.95
CA PHE A 316 20.01 2.45 12.32
C PHE A 316 19.02 2.38 13.48
N GLN A 317 17.82 1.83 13.26
CA GLN A 317 16.80 1.72 14.30
C GLN A 317 17.26 0.88 15.50
N ALA A 318 18.12 -0.13 15.29
CA ALA A 318 18.64 -0.94 16.39
C ALA A 318 19.53 -0.10 17.33
N GLU A 319 20.40 0.75 16.77
CA GLU A 319 21.24 1.70 17.48
C GLU A 319 20.38 2.73 18.22
N VAL A 320 19.33 3.24 17.59
CA VAL A 320 18.35 4.15 18.22
C VAL A 320 17.64 3.47 19.38
N HIS A 321 17.18 2.22 19.22
CA HIS A 321 16.55 1.45 20.28
C HIS A 321 17.51 1.19 21.44
N LYS A 322 18.78 0.87 21.14
CA LYS A 322 19.83 0.71 22.15
C LYS A 322 20.07 2.01 22.92
N LEU A 323 20.19 3.14 22.23
CA LEU A 323 20.33 4.45 22.84
C LEU A 323 19.12 4.82 23.70
N LYS A 324 17.89 4.58 23.21
CA LYS A 324 16.66 4.75 24.00
C LYS A 324 16.68 3.88 25.25
N ALA A 325 17.12 2.62 25.17
CA ALA A 325 17.22 1.73 26.32
C ALA A 325 18.26 2.22 27.35
N GLN A 326 19.41 2.72 26.91
CA GLN A 326 20.43 3.30 27.78
C GLN A 326 19.93 4.58 28.47
N LEU A 327 19.31 5.49 27.72
CA LEU A 327 18.71 6.72 28.24
C LEU A 327 17.54 6.44 29.18
N LEU A 328 16.74 5.40 28.90
CA LEU A 328 15.67 4.95 29.78
C LEU A 328 16.23 4.50 31.14
N ASN A 329 17.33 3.74 31.15
CA ASN A 329 18.00 3.33 32.38
C ASN A 329 18.48 4.55 33.20
N ILE A 330 19.04 5.58 32.55
CA ILE A 330 19.48 6.83 33.22
C ILE A 330 18.27 7.64 33.72
N ALA A 331 17.23 7.79 32.89
CA ALA A 331 16.02 8.56 33.22
C ALA A 331 15.25 8.00 34.43
N MET A 332 15.37 6.69 34.67
CA MET A 332 14.78 5.99 35.82
C MET A 332 15.65 6.03 37.09
N GLN A 333 16.89 6.52 37.04
CA GLN A 333 17.72 6.62 38.25
C GLN A 333 17.03 7.50 39.31
N ASN A 334 17.00 7.01 40.56
CA ASN A 334 16.46 7.69 41.74
C ASN A 334 14.93 7.98 41.73
N ARG A 335 14.15 7.41 40.81
CA ARG A 335 12.68 7.53 40.78
C ARG A 335 12.01 6.19 40.46
N THR A 336 10.73 6.04 40.82
CA THR A 336 9.95 4.86 40.43
C THR A 336 9.39 5.02 39.02
N LEU A 337 9.16 3.90 38.33
CA LEU A 337 8.52 3.91 37.00
C LEU A 337 7.13 4.58 37.02
N ASN A 338 6.41 4.48 38.16
CA ASN A 338 5.13 5.16 38.36
C ASN A 338 5.25 6.68 38.26
N ASP A 339 6.34 7.26 38.78
CA ASP A 339 6.53 8.72 38.82
C ASP A 339 7.05 9.29 37.49
N THR A 340 7.71 8.46 36.68
CA THR A 340 8.40 8.91 35.47
C THR A 340 7.66 8.59 34.17
N LEU A 341 6.67 7.68 34.17
CA LEU A 341 5.98 7.20 32.97
C LEU A 341 5.58 8.32 31.98
N GLY A 342 4.92 9.38 32.46
CA GLY A 342 4.48 10.50 31.61
C GLY A 342 5.60 11.35 31.00
N SER A 343 6.84 11.16 31.44
CA SER A 343 8.04 11.86 30.95
C SER A 343 8.97 11.01 30.07
N LEU A 344 8.66 9.72 29.89
CA LEU A 344 9.48 8.79 29.11
C LEU A 344 9.17 8.81 27.60
N SER A 345 8.15 9.56 27.19
CA SER A 345 7.80 9.75 25.78
C SER A 345 7.55 8.42 25.05
N ASP A 346 8.10 8.20 23.84
CA ASP A 346 7.93 6.96 23.07
C ASP A 346 8.88 5.83 23.50
N ALA A 347 9.88 6.09 24.35
CA ALA A 347 10.76 5.06 24.90
C ALA A 347 10.03 4.07 25.80
N VAL A 348 8.81 4.38 26.22
CA VAL A 348 7.89 3.47 26.92
C VAL A 348 7.61 2.19 26.13
N VAL A 349 7.73 2.20 24.79
CA VAL A 349 7.60 1.00 23.96
C VAL A 349 8.73 0.01 24.21
N GLY A 350 9.89 0.46 24.72
CA GLY A 350 10.99 -0.41 25.12
C GLY A 350 10.81 -1.12 26.46
N LEU A 351 9.72 -0.83 27.20
CA LEU A 351 9.44 -1.48 28.49
C LEU A 351 8.90 -2.89 28.27
N THR A 352 9.35 -3.84 29.08
CA THR A 352 8.83 -5.21 29.03
C THR A 352 7.40 -5.28 29.57
N SER A 353 6.67 -6.31 29.15
CA SER A 353 5.33 -6.61 29.69
C SER A 353 5.33 -6.73 31.21
N SER A 354 6.39 -7.33 31.77
CA SER A 354 6.59 -7.45 33.22
C SER A 354 6.76 -6.07 33.91
N GLN A 355 7.50 -5.14 33.30
CA GLN A 355 7.64 -3.78 33.81
C GLN A 355 6.32 -3.00 33.75
N LEU A 356 5.59 -3.11 32.62
CA LEU A 356 4.29 -2.46 32.45
C LEU A 356 3.24 -3.02 33.43
N GLU A 357 3.30 -4.31 33.73
CA GLU A 357 2.40 -4.93 34.70
C GLU A 357 2.62 -4.43 36.13
N SER A 358 3.86 -4.06 36.48
CA SER A 358 4.20 -3.50 37.80
C SER A 358 3.64 -2.09 38.04
N LEU A 359 3.19 -1.40 36.98
CA LEU A 359 2.62 -0.06 37.07
C LEU A 359 1.32 -0.03 37.89
N SER A 360 1.15 1.05 38.64
CA SER A 360 -0.12 1.39 39.28
C SER A 360 -1.13 1.92 38.24
N PRO A 361 -2.43 1.64 38.40
CA PRO A 361 -3.48 2.26 37.58
C PRO A 361 -3.43 3.80 37.58
N GLU A 362 -3.05 4.40 38.71
CA GLU A 362 -2.91 5.84 38.89
C GLU A 362 -1.84 6.43 37.97
N ALA A 363 -0.67 5.81 37.89
CA ALA A 363 0.43 6.25 37.05
C ALA A 363 0.08 6.24 35.55
N VAL A 364 -0.61 5.19 35.09
CA VAL A 364 -1.08 5.10 33.70
C VAL A 364 -2.10 6.20 33.41
N ARG A 365 -3.00 6.48 34.37
CA ARG A 365 -4.04 7.51 34.22
C ARG A 365 -3.46 8.92 34.17
N SER A 366 -2.50 9.25 35.03
CA SER A 366 -1.84 10.55 35.01
C SER A 366 -1.00 10.77 33.75
N SER A 367 -0.56 9.68 33.11
CA SER A 367 0.33 9.70 31.94
C SER A 367 -0.40 9.53 30.60
N ILE A 368 -1.73 9.40 30.58
CA ILE A 368 -2.50 9.05 29.38
C ILE A 368 -2.33 10.05 28.23
N ALA A 369 -2.14 11.34 28.55
CA ALA A 369 -1.92 12.39 27.55
C ALA A 369 -0.56 12.30 26.84
N THR A 370 0.41 11.61 27.45
CA THR A 370 1.69 11.27 26.81
C THR A 370 1.53 9.95 26.04
N LEU A 371 0.96 8.93 26.67
CA LEU A 371 0.83 7.58 26.08
C LEU A 371 -0.03 7.57 24.81
N ASN A 372 -1.01 8.47 24.70
CA ASN A 372 -1.86 8.58 23.52
C ASN A 372 -1.13 9.14 22.28
N GLN A 373 0.05 9.74 22.44
CA GLN A 373 0.90 10.27 21.36
C GLN A 373 1.91 9.22 20.87
N VAL A 374 2.06 8.11 21.59
CA VAL A 374 3.05 7.06 21.30
C VAL A 374 2.50 6.08 20.27
N SER A 375 3.30 5.80 19.25
CA SER A 375 3.07 4.79 18.23
C SER A 375 4.02 3.59 18.41
N GLY A 376 3.73 2.47 17.74
CA GLY A 376 4.62 1.29 17.75
C GLY A 376 4.44 0.37 18.96
N TRP A 377 3.34 0.51 19.70
CA TRP A 377 3.02 -0.39 20.80
C TRP A 377 2.91 -1.85 20.36
N ALA A 378 3.54 -2.72 21.13
CA ALA A 378 3.34 -4.16 21.03
C ALA A 378 1.94 -4.54 21.53
N LYS A 379 1.35 -5.61 21.00
CA LYS A 379 -0.07 -5.94 21.30
C LYS A 379 -0.25 -6.29 22.78
N SER A 380 0.73 -6.95 23.39
CA SER A 380 0.72 -7.25 24.82
C SER A 380 0.77 -5.98 25.68
N GLN A 381 1.58 -4.99 25.28
CA GLN A 381 1.71 -3.71 25.97
C GLN A 381 0.39 -2.94 25.95
N VAL A 382 -0.28 -2.89 24.80
CA VAL A 382 -1.59 -2.24 24.65
C VAL A 382 -2.63 -2.90 25.57
N MET A 383 -2.66 -4.23 25.65
CA MET A 383 -3.57 -4.95 26.54
C MET A 383 -3.32 -4.61 28.02
N ILE A 384 -2.05 -4.57 28.44
CA ILE A 384 -1.68 -4.25 29.83
C ILE A 384 -2.07 -2.81 30.18
N LEU A 385 -1.65 -1.84 29.37
CA LEU A 385 -1.90 -0.42 29.62
C LEU A 385 -3.39 -0.08 29.61
N SER A 386 -4.14 -0.65 28.68
CA SER A 386 -5.59 -0.46 28.59
C SER A 386 -6.30 -1.02 29.82
N SER A 387 -5.94 -2.24 30.24
CA SER A 387 -6.48 -2.85 31.44
C SER A 387 -6.19 -2.02 32.69
N LYS A 388 -4.95 -1.53 32.84
CA LYS A 388 -4.55 -0.65 33.96
C LYS A 388 -5.32 0.66 33.97
N TYR A 389 -5.44 1.34 32.83
CA TYR A 389 -6.20 2.60 32.71
C TYR A 389 -7.68 2.41 33.12
N LEU A 390 -8.27 1.27 32.76
CA LEU A 390 -9.69 0.97 33.00
C LEU A 390 -10.01 0.35 34.36
N SER A 391 -9.04 -0.28 35.04
CA SER A 391 -9.24 -1.01 36.31
C SER A 391 -9.97 -0.24 37.42
N SER A 392 -9.81 1.08 37.48
CA SER A 392 -10.44 1.97 38.47
C SER A 392 -11.83 2.49 38.07
N ARG A 393 -12.27 2.26 36.83
CA ARG A 393 -13.53 2.79 36.29
C ARG A 393 -14.59 1.69 36.22
N LYS A 394 -15.65 1.84 37.03
CA LYS A 394 -16.77 0.87 37.07
C LYS A 394 -17.59 0.83 35.78
N VAL A 395 -17.61 1.92 34.99
CA VAL A 395 -18.37 2.02 33.73
C VAL A 395 -17.52 2.72 32.69
N LEU A 396 -17.39 2.09 31.52
CA LEU A 396 -16.67 2.62 30.37
C LEU A 396 -17.53 3.70 29.67
N SER A 397 -16.94 4.88 29.44
CA SER A 397 -17.61 6.02 28.79
C SER A 397 -16.81 6.55 27.60
N PHE A 398 -17.46 7.27 26.69
CA PHE A 398 -16.85 7.94 25.54
C PHE A 398 -15.64 8.78 25.94
N HIS A 399 -15.77 9.57 27.02
CA HIS A 399 -14.68 10.41 27.53
C HIS A 399 -13.42 9.60 27.89
N ASN A 400 -13.58 8.37 28.37
CA ASN A 400 -12.44 7.53 28.75
C ASN A 400 -11.75 6.98 27.51
N VAL A 401 -12.53 6.46 26.58
CA VAL A 401 -12.01 5.89 25.34
C VAL A 401 -11.36 6.98 24.47
N SER A 402 -11.95 8.17 24.39
CA SER A 402 -11.40 9.28 23.60
C SER A 402 -10.03 9.77 24.05
N GLN A 403 -9.60 9.43 25.28
CA GLN A 403 -8.28 9.81 25.79
C GLN A 403 -7.20 8.77 25.48
N MET A 404 -7.57 7.55 25.07
CA MET A 404 -6.64 6.41 24.97
C MET A 404 -5.80 6.37 23.69
N GLY A 405 -6.18 7.09 22.62
CA GLY A 405 -5.45 7.06 21.34
C GLY A 405 -5.29 5.64 20.79
N ALA A 406 -4.07 5.24 20.44
CA ALA A 406 -3.77 3.89 19.96
C ALA A 406 -4.10 2.76 20.98
N LEU A 407 -4.17 3.08 22.28
CA LEU A 407 -4.49 2.10 23.32
C LEU A 407 -5.95 1.62 23.27
N VAL A 408 -6.84 2.28 22.51
CA VAL A 408 -8.24 1.86 22.38
C VAL A 408 -8.37 0.41 21.88
N THR A 409 -7.41 -0.08 21.09
CA THR A 409 -7.38 -1.45 20.57
C THR A 409 -7.14 -2.51 21.66
N GLY A 410 -6.73 -2.11 22.87
CA GLY A 410 -6.57 -3.00 24.03
C GLY A 410 -7.81 -3.15 24.90
N ILE A 411 -8.89 -2.43 24.61
CA ILE A 411 -10.15 -2.57 25.33
C ILE A 411 -10.80 -3.90 24.95
N SER A 412 -11.12 -4.75 25.93
CA SER A 412 -11.70 -6.06 25.62
C SER A 412 -13.03 -5.95 24.87
N THR A 413 -13.28 -6.88 23.96
CA THR A 413 -14.53 -6.96 23.19
C THR A 413 -15.76 -6.96 24.09
N GLN A 414 -15.69 -7.71 25.21
CA GLN A 414 -16.76 -7.77 26.21
C GLN A 414 -17.00 -6.41 26.91
N SER A 415 -15.95 -5.61 27.13
CA SER A 415 -16.09 -4.26 27.71
C SER A 415 -16.80 -3.32 26.74
N LEU A 416 -16.41 -3.33 25.46
CA LEU A 416 -17.06 -2.53 24.40
C LEU A 416 -18.53 -2.92 24.22
N HIS A 417 -18.82 -4.23 24.19
CA HIS A 417 -20.20 -4.72 24.11
C HIS A 417 -21.04 -4.34 25.35
N SER A 418 -20.42 -4.13 26.51
CA SER A 418 -21.12 -3.76 27.74
C SER A 418 -21.39 -2.25 27.85
N MET A 419 -20.78 -1.41 27.00
CA MET A 419 -20.99 0.04 27.00
C MET A 419 -22.43 0.45 26.70
N ASN A 420 -22.83 1.64 27.17
CA ASN A 420 -24.12 2.22 26.82
C ASN A 420 -24.17 2.51 25.29
N PRO A 421 -25.26 2.15 24.58
CA PRO A 421 -25.40 2.42 23.14
C PRO A 421 -25.23 3.90 22.74
N GLY A 422 -25.66 4.85 23.57
CA GLY A 422 -25.48 6.27 23.32
C GLY A 422 -24.02 6.70 23.39
N GLU A 423 -23.24 6.13 24.31
CA GLU A 423 -21.79 6.38 24.42
C GLU A 423 -21.03 5.76 23.24
N LEU A 424 -21.43 4.56 22.80
CA LEU A 424 -20.87 3.93 21.59
C LEU A 424 -21.17 4.72 20.32
N SER A 425 -22.38 5.27 20.19
CA SER A 425 -22.75 6.12 19.05
C SER A 425 -21.91 7.40 19.02
N ARG A 426 -21.61 7.99 20.18
CA ARG A 426 -20.68 9.13 20.30
C ARG A 426 -19.24 8.75 19.96
N LEU A 427 -18.80 7.54 20.34
CA LEU A 427 -17.48 7.01 19.99
C LEU A 427 -17.32 6.88 18.48
N ILE A 428 -18.34 6.37 17.79
CA ILE A 428 -18.35 6.23 16.33
C ILE A 428 -18.31 7.59 15.62
N ARG A 429 -18.93 8.62 16.19
CA ARG A 429 -18.94 9.98 15.63
C ARG A 429 -17.71 10.81 16.01
N GLY A 430 -17.07 10.51 17.12
CA GLY A 430 -16.04 11.34 17.75
C GLY A 430 -14.66 11.19 17.11
N THR A 431 -13.66 11.83 17.72
CA THR A 431 -12.25 11.73 17.31
C THR A 431 -11.68 10.32 17.40
N ALA A 432 -12.28 9.46 18.25
CA ALA A 432 -11.95 8.03 18.33
C ALA A 432 -12.32 7.24 17.05
N SER A 433 -13.08 7.81 16.13
CA SER A 433 -13.41 7.20 14.83
C SER A 433 -12.18 6.87 14.00
N GLN A 434 -11.09 7.64 14.15
CA GLN A 434 -9.83 7.40 13.45
C GLN A 434 -9.18 6.07 13.82
N HIS A 435 -9.44 5.56 15.03
CA HIS A 435 -8.90 4.28 15.52
C HIS A 435 -9.89 3.11 15.40
N LEU A 436 -11.09 3.33 14.83
CA LEU A 436 -12.07 2.26 14.65
C LEU A 436 -11.63 1.21 13.63
N SER A 437 -10.88 1.63 12.61
CA SER A 437 -10.26 0.72 11.64
C SER A 437 -9.22 -0.20 12.28
N ASP A 438 -8.60 0.24 13.38
CA ASP A 438 -7.53 -0.48 14.07
C ASP A 438 -8.08 -1.51 15.08
N LEU A 439 -9.39 -1.46 15.36
CA LEU A 439 -10.07 -2.45 16.21
C LEU A 439 -10.10 -3.82 15.54
N SER A 440 -9.97 -4.87 16.34
CA SER A 440 -10.12 -6.24 15.88
C SER A 440 -11.54 -6.48 15.33
N PRO A 441 -11.71 -7.42 14.39
CA PRO A 441 -13.03 -7.79 13.89
C PRO A 441 -14.01 -8.19 15.02
N ALA A 442 -13.51 -8.84 16.08
CA ALA A 442 -14.32 -9.20 17.25
C ALA A 442 -14.79 -7.95 18.02
N GLN A 443 -13.91 -6.98 18.25
CA GLN A 443 -14.25 -5.70 18.92
C GLN A 443 -15.29 -4.91 18.10
N GLN A 444 -15.06 -4.81 16.79
CA GLN A 444 -15.97 -4.18 15.83
C GLN A 444 -17.36 -4.83 15.90
N GLN A 445 -17.42 -6.16 15.89
CA GLN A 445 -18.69 -6.88 16.00
C GLN A 445 -19.34 -6.72 17.38
N GLY A 446 -18.56 -6.63 18.46
CA GLY A 446 -19.05 -6.35 19.81
C GLY A 446 -19.79 -5.02 19.90
N ILE A 447 -19.24 -3.97 19.28
CA ILE A 447 -19.87 -2.65 19.18
C ILE A 447 -21.17 -2.74 18.38
N LEU A 448 -21.12 -3.32 17.18
CA LEU A 448 -22.30 -3.43 16.31
C LEU A 448 -23.43 -4.23 16.96
N ARG A 449 -23.11 -5.35 17.60
CA ARG A 449 -24.11 -6.20 18.26
C ARG A 449 -24.81 -5.46 19.39
N LYS A 450 -24.07 -4.65 20.16
CA LYS A 450 -24.63 -3.83 21.24
C LYS A 450 -25.55 -2.73 20.70
N LEU A 451 -25.15 -2.05 19.62
CA LEU A 451 -25.99 -1.04 18.97
C LEU A 451 -27.27 -1.64 18.39
N ALA A 452 -27.17 -2.80 17.74
CA ALA A 452 -28.32 -3.52 17.19
C ALA A 452 -29.35 -3.93 18.25
N ALA A 453 -28.92 -4.22 19.47
CA ALA A 453 -29.80 -4.59 20.58
C ALA A 453 -30.58 -3.41 21.18
N SER A 454 -30.20 -2.16 20.88
CA SER A 454 -30.75 -0.96 21.54
C SER A 454 -32.08 -0.44 20.97
N GLY A 455 -32.63 -1.08 19.93
CA GLY A 455 -33.89 -0.68 19.28
C GLY A 455 -33.78 0.51 18.33
N ASP A 456 -32.76 1.37 18.48
CA ASP A 456 -32.49 2.55 17.63
C ASP A 456 -31.38 2.30 16.59
N PHE A 457 -31.25 1.05 16.11
CA PHE A 457 -30.20 0.70 15.15
C PHE A 457 -30.27 1.53 13.85
N SER A 458 -31.48 1.98 13.47
CA SER A 458 -31.68 2.85 12.31
C SER A 458 -30.90 4.17 12.40
N SER A 459 -30.82 4.79 13.58
CA SER A 459 -30.06 6.02 13.78
C SER A 459 -28.56 5.74 13.81
N SER A 460 -28.13 4.66 14.48
CA SER A 460 -26.71 4.27 14.59
C SER A 460 -26.10 3.88 13.24
N VAL A 461 -26.85 3.24 12.35
CA VAL A 461 -26.39 2.87 10.99
C VAL A 461 -26.06 4.10 10.15
N LYS A 462 -26.70 5.25 10.41
CA LYS A 462 -26.38 6.51 9.73
C LYS A 462 -24.98 6.99 10.12
N ASP A 463 -24.63 6.84 11.39
CA ASP A 463 -23.40 7.34 12.00
C ASP A 463 -22.16 6.49 11.66
N ILE A 464 -22.33 5.22 11.28
CA ILE A 464 -21.21 4.34 10.91
C ILE A 464 -20.64 4.76 9.54
N GLN A 465 -19.36 5.16 9.49
CA GLN A 465 -18.68 5.62 8.28
C GLN A 465 -17.52 4.69 7.87
N GLY A 466 -17.02 4.89 6.65
CA GLY A 466 -15.81 4.25 6.13
C GLY A 466 -15.87 2.73 6.07
N ALA A 467 -14.72 2.09 6.31
CA ALA A 467 -14.56 0.63 6.29
C ALA A 467 -15.40 -0.10 7.36
N PHE A 468 -15.70 0.54 8.49
CA PHE A 468 -16.46 -0.08 9.58
C PHE A 468 -17.90 -0.44 9.16
N PHE A 469 -18.47 0.25 8.17
CA PHE A 469 -19.79 -0.08 7.63
C PHE A 469 -19.83 -1.46 6.96
N LYS A 470 -18.68 -1.95 6.46
CA LYS A 470 -18.60 -3.31 5.91
C LYS A 470 -18.96 -4.36 6.92
N GLU A 471 -18.85 -4.13 8.23
CA GLU A 471 -19.17 -5.13 9.25
C GLU A 471 -20.69 -5.27 9.51
N VAL A 472 -21.52 -4.32 9.05
CA VAL A 472 -22.99 -4.41 9.22
C VAL A 472 -23.54 -5.62 8.44
N SER A 473 -24.26 -6.52 9.10
CA SER A 473 -24.78 -7.73 8.44
C SER A 473 -25.85 -7.41 7.38
N LEU A 474 -25.89 -8.22 6.31
CA LEU A 474 -26.94 -8.08 5.29
C LEU A 474 -28.35 -8.26 5.90
N SER A 475 -28.50 -9.23 6.80
CA SER A 475 -29.73 -9.46 7.57
C SER A 475 -30.14 -8.26 8.45
N GLY A 476 -29.16 -7.51 8.95
CA GLY A 476 -29.38 -6.28 9.71
C GLY A 476 -29.86 -5.15 8.81
N LEU A 477 -29.30 -5.03 7.60
CA LEU A 477 -29.71 -4.03 6.62
C LEU A 477 -31.17 -4.24 6.17
N TRP A 478 -31.59 -5.49 5.97
CA TRP A 478 -32.95 -5.85 5.54
C TRP A 478 -34.05 -5.42 6.51
N LYS A 479 -33.74 -5.35 7.81
CA LYS A 479 -34.70 -5.00 8.86
C LYS A 479 -34.97 -3.50 8.96
N GLN A 480 -34.16 -2.68 8.30
CA GLN A 480 -34.25 -1.23 8.40
C GLN A 480 -34.91 -0.63 7.16
N THR A 481 -35.48 0.56 7.32
CA THR A 481 -36.07 1.34 6.24
C THR A 481 -35.52 2.77 6.25
N GLY A 482 -35.75 3.52 5.16
CA GLY A 482 -35.38 4.94 5.10
C GLY A 482 -33.94 5.23 4.66
N TYR A 483 -33.28 4.30 3.97
CA TYR A 483 -31.99 4.56 3.32
C TYR A 483 -32.12 5.60 2.19
N SER A 484 -31.07 6.39 2.00
CA SER A 484 -30.93 7.34 0.88
C SER A 484 -29.56 7.18 0.22
N SER A 485 -29.45 7.60 -1.04
CA SER A 485 -28.17 7.62 -1.78
C SER A 485 -27.11 8.47 -1.07
N SER A 486 -27.50 9.64 -0.56
CA SER A 486 -26.61 10.56 0.18
C SER A 486 -25.93 9.92 1.38
N MET A 487 -26.64 9.04 2.10
CA MET A 487 -26.10 8.35 3.28
C MET A 487 -24.94 7.40 2.95
N MET A 488 -24.89 6.91 1.70
CA MET A 488 -23.94 5.88 1.27
C MET A 488 -22.63 6.45 0.73
N LYS A 489 -22.50 7.77 0.52
CA LYS A 489 -21.31 8.39 -0.09
C LYS A 489 -20.02 8.20 0.71
N GLU A 490 -20.12 8.17 2.04
CA GLU A 490 -18.97 8.05 2.96
C GLU A 490 -18.84 6.64 3.57
N LYS A 491 -19.51 5.64 3.00
CA LYS A 491 -19.57 4.27 3.54
C LYS A 491 -18.94 3.30 2.56
N GLU A 492 -18.03 2.46 3.03
CA GLU A 492 -17.55 1.35 2.21
C GLU A 492 -18.50 0.16 2.30
N LEU A 493 -18.83 -0.43 1.15
CA LEU A 493 -19.80 -1.52 1.06
C LEU A 493 -19.13 -2.83 0.64
N ARG A 494 -19.59 -3.93 1.23
CA ARG A 494 -19.40 -5.28 0.67
C ARG A 494 -20.27 -5.42 -0.59
N ARG A 495 -19.91 -6.34 -1.50
CA ARG A 495 -20.68 -6.60 -2.72
C ARG A 495 -22.12 -7.02 -2.42
N SER A 496 -22.31 -7.89 -1.42
CA SER A 496 -23.62 -8.31 -0.93
C SER A 496 -24.50 -7.12 -0.48
N GLN A 497 -23.94 -6.24 0.36
CA GLN A 497 -24.62 -5.03 0.82
C GLN A 497 -24.94 -4.08 -0.34
N ALA A 498 -23.98 -3.86 -1.24
CA ALA A 498 -24.16 -2.98 -2.40
C ALA A 498 -25.24 -3.49 -3.35
N LEU A 499 -25.30 -4.80 -3.64
CA LEU A 499 -26.34 -5.42 -4.47
C LEU A 499 -27.73 -5.15 -3.88
N TYR A 500 -27.91 -5.40 -2.58
CA TYR A 500 -29.17 -5.14 -1.90
C TYR A 500 -29.54 -3.64 -1.89
N LEU A 501 -28.60 -2.78 -1.51
CA LEU A 501 -28.85 -1.33 -1.40
C LEU A 501 -29.09 -0.69 -2.77
N TYR A 502 -28.38 -1.13 -3.82
CA TYR A 502 -28.60 -0.63 -5.17
C TYR A 502 -30.02 -0.99 -5.63
N GLU A 503 -30.43 -2.25 -5.49
CA GLU A 503 -31.78 -2.70 -5.85
C GLU A 503 -32.85 -1.89 -5.10
N LEU A 504 -32.68 -1.70 -3.79
CA LEU A 504 -33.61 -0.94 -2.96
C LEU A 504 -33.71 0.53 -3.37
N LEU A 505 -32.58 1.19 -3.62
CA LEU A 505 -32.52 2.62 -3.90
C LEU A 505 -32.86 2.96 -5.36
N SER A 506 -32.64 2.04 -6.30
CA SER A 506 -32.97 2.21 -7.74
C SER A 506 -34.46 2.44 -7.98
N LYS A 507 -35.33 1.98 -7.06
CA LYS A 507 -36.79 2.17 -7.13
C LYS A 507 -37.21 3.64 -6.92
N LYS A 508 -36.34 4.48 -6.35
CA LYS A 508 -36.68 5.86 -5.92
C LYS A 508 -35.71 6.94 -6.42
N ASN A 509 -34.58 6.57 -7.02
CA ASN A 509 -33.53 7.49 -7.43
C ASN A 509 -33.20 7.30 -8.91
N HIS A 510 -32.67 8.34 -9.55
CA HIS A 510 -32.16 8.20 -10.91
C HIS A 510 -30.84 7.41 -10.90
N PRO A 511 -30.54 6.65 -11.96
CA PRO A 511 -29.29 5.88 -12.05
C PRO A 511 -28.03 6.73 -11.79
N VAL A 512 -28.02 7.97 -12.27
CA VAL A 512 -26.90 8.91 -12.11
C VAL A 512 -26.58 9.17 -10.64
N ASP A 513 -27.60 9.35 -9.80
CA ASP A 513 -27.42 9.60 -8.36
C ASP A 513 -26.72 8.43 -7.68
N LEU A 514 -27.08 7.21 -8.07
CA LEU A 514 -26.50 5.99 -7.51
C LEU A 514 -25.07 5.75 -8.01
N LEU A 515 -24.81 5.99 -9.30
CA LEU A 515 -23.46 5.88 -9.88
C LEU A 515 -22.50 6.89 -9.26
N SER A 516 -22.96 8.12 -9.01
CA SER A 516 -22.16 9.18 -8.37
C SER A 516 -21.78 8.88 -6.91
N THR A 517 -22.41 7.88 -6.29
CA THR A 517 -22.10 7.46 -4.91
C THR A 517 -20.82 6.61 -4.84
N GLY A 518 -20.34 6.06 -5.95
CA GLY A 518 -19.12 5.25 -6.03
C GLY A 518 -19.30 3.83 -5.48
N GLN A 519 -19.47 3.66 -4.16
CA GLN A 519 -19.52 2.34 -3.51
C GLN A 519 -20.74 1.49 -3.92
N LEU A 520 -21.84 2.13 -4.32
CA LEU A 520 -23.03 1.46 -4.85
C LEU A 520 -22.80 0.81 -6.21
N VAL A 521 -21.77 1.20 -6.96
CA VAL A 521 -21.44 0.62 -8.28
C VAL A 521 -21.12 -0.89 -8.18
N LYS A 522 -20.64 -1.36 -7.02
CA LYS A 522 -20.49 -2.79 -6.70
C LYS A 522 -21.78 -3.60 -6.81
N GLY A 523 -22.93 -2.94 -6.65
CA GLY A 523 -24.26 -3.55 -6.68
C GLY A 523 -24.93 -3.52 -8.05
N LEU A 524 -24.28 -2.96 -9.08
CA LEU A 524 -24.88 -2.83 -10.40
C LEU A 524 -24.86 -4.19 -11.13
N THR A 525 -26.03 -4.72 -11.48
CA THR A 525 -26.13 -6.00 -12.21
C THR A 525 -25.93 -5.81 -13.71
N CYS A 526 -25.51 -6.86 -14.42
CA CYS A 526 -25.38 -6.82 -15.88
C CYS A 526 -26.71 -6.53 -16.58
N GLN A 527 -27.82 -7.06 -16.05
CA GLN A 527 -29.17 -6.74 -16.56
C GLN A 527 -29.48 -5.23 -16.49
N LEU A 528 -29.04 -4.55 -15.42
CA LEU A 528 -29.20 -3.10 -15.27
C LEU A 528 -28.30 -2.32 -16.24
N ILE A 529 -27.06 -2.77 -16.45
CA ILE A 529 -26.15 -2.19 -17.45
C ILE A 529 -26.76 -2.31 -18.85
N GLU A 530 -27.28 -3.48 -19.19
CA GLU A 530 -27.83 -3.77 -20.51
C GLU A 530 -29.12 -3.00 -20.80
N SER A 531 -30.00 -2.88 -19.81
CA SER A 531 -31.26 -2.14 -19.91
C SER A 531 -31.12 -0.61 -19.86
N MET A 532 -29.95 -0.08 -19.47
CA MET A 532 -29.69 1.36 -19.43
C MET A 532 -29.85 2.00 -20.82
N GLY A 533 -30.58 3.12 -20.91
CA GLY A 533 -30.72 3.87 -22.16
C GLY A 533 -29.38 4.38 -22.69
N THR A 534 -29.20 4.38 -24.02
CA THR A 534 -27.92 4.75 -24.67
C THR A 534 -27.39 6.11 -24.24
N GLU A 535 -28.25 7.13 -24.20
CA GLU A 535 -27.86 8.48 -23.80
C GLU A 535 -27.40 8.53 -22.34
N ILE A 536 -28.14 7.90 -21.43
CA ILE A 536 -27.78 7.82 -20.00
C ILE A 536 -26.45 7.09 -19.85
N PHE A 537 -26.27 5.96 -20.53
CA PHE A 537 -25.05 5.16 -20.46
C PHE A 537 -23.82 5.94 -20.94
N LEU A 538 -23.88 6.55 -22.12
CA LEU A 538 -22.74 7.29 -22.69
C LEU A 538 -22.42 8.56 -21.90
N ASN A 539 -23.43 9.32 -21.48
CA ASN A 539 -23.23 10.57 -20.72
C ASN A 539 -22.66 10.32 -19.32
N ASN A 540 -22.86 9.13 -18.75
CA ASN A 540 -22.45 8.79 -17.39
C ASN A 540 -21.31 7.76 -17.32
N PHE A 541 -20.74 7.35 -18.47
CA PHE A 541 -19.70 6.32 -18.50
C PHE A 541 -18.48 6.67 -17.66
N LYS A 542 -18.16 7.97 -17.54
CA LYS A 542 -17.06 8.47 -16.70
C LYS A 542 -17.16 8.00 -15.23
N PHE A 543 -18.37 7.79 -14.70
CA PHE A 543 -18.53 7.25 -13.33
C PHE A 543 -18.04 5.81 -13.23
N PHE A 544 -18.22 4.99 -14.28
CA PHE A 544 -17.66 3.63 -14.31
C PHE A 544 -16.15 3.66 -14.39
N GLU A 545 -15.61 4.50 -15.29
CA GLU A 545 -14.17 4.67 -15.47
C GLU A 545 -13.47 5.10 -14.17
N MET A 546 -14.03 6.07 -13.45
CA MET A 546 -13.49 6.53 -12.16
C MET A 546 -13.58 5.48 -11.04
N ASN A 547 -14.49 4.51 -11.16
CA ASN A 547 -14.76 3.50 -10.12
C ASN A 547 -14.42 2.07 -10.59
N LEU A 548 -13.53 1.90 -11.58
CA LEU A 548 -13.17 0.59 -12.13
C LEU A 548 -12.70 -0.40 -11.05
N HIS A 549 -11.91 0.06 -10.08
CA HIS A 549 -11.43 -0.75 -8.94
C HIS A 549 -12.54 -1.31 -8.03
N LEU A 550 -13.77 -0.77 -8.13
CA LEU A 550 -14.94 -1.25 -7.38
C LEU A 550 -15.76 -2.26 -8.18
N LEU A 551 -15.60 -2.29 -9.51
CA LEU A 551 -16.32 -3.20 -10.39
C LEU A 551 -15.67 -4.59 -10.38
N SER A 552 -16.48 -5.64 -10.53
CA SER A 552 -15.97 -6.99 -10.78
C SER A 552 -15.65 -7.17 -12.27
N PRO A 553 -14.71 -8.05 -12.64
CA PRO A 553 -14.41 -8.36 -14.05
C PRO A 553 -15.66 -8.72 -14.87
N HIS A 554 -16.64 -9.41 -14.26
CA HIS A 554 -17.92 -9.68 -14.91
C HIS A 554 -18.71 -8.40 -15.23
N GLN A 555 -18.80 -7.45 -14.29
CA GLN A 555 -19.46 -6.16 -14.56
C GLN A 555 -18.75 -5.38 -15.67
N VAL A 556 -17.41 -5.37 -15.70
CA VAL A 556 -16.64 -4.68 -16.75
C VAL A 556 -16.83 -5.35 -18.11
N ASN A 557 -16.93 -6.69 -18.16
CA ASN A 557 -17.32 -7.41 -19.38
C ASN A 557 -18.70 -7.00 -19.90
N CYS A 558 -19.69 -6.85 -19.03
CA CYS A 558 -21.01 -6.36 -19.42
C CYS A 558 -20.99 -4.90 -19.90
N LEU A 559 -20.17 -4.04 -19.27
CA LEU A 559 -19.93 -2.68 -19.74
C LEU A 559 -19.32 -2.67 -21.15
N ALA A 560 -18.32 -3.53 -21.41
CA ALA A 560 -17.68 -3.65 -22.71
C ALA A 560 -18.67 -4.04 -23.80
N TRP A 561 -19.48 -5.07 -23.55
CA TRP A 561 -20.51 -5.50 -24.50
C TRP A 561 -21.61 -4.45 -24.71
N LYS A 562 -22.02 -3.74 -23.66
CA LYS A 562 -22.99 -2.64 -23.77
C LYS A 562 -22.42 -1.51 -24.63
N PHE A 563 -21.17 -1.11 -24.37
CA PHE A 563 -20.49 -0.06 -25.11
C PHE A 563 -20.31 -0.43 -26.58
N TRP A 564 -19.88 -1.67 -26.85
CA TRP A 564 -19.72 -2.19 -28.21
C TRP A 564 -21.04 -2.12 -28.99
N LYS A 565 -22.15 -2.52 -28.37
CA LYS A 565 -23.49 -2.49 -29.01
C LYS A 565 -23.97 -1.07 -29.33
N VAL A 566 -23.68 -0.08 -28.48
CA VAL A 566 -24.23 1.28 -28.63
C VAL A 566 -23.29 2.24 -29.37
N SER A 567 -21.98 2.02 -29.34
CA SER A 567 -20.98 2.93 -29.91
C SER A 567 -19.61 2.26 -30.11
N ASN A 568 -19.53 1.29 -31.02
CA ASN A 568 -18.28 0.57 -31.35
C ASN A 568 -17.12 1.51 -31.77
N ALA A 569 -17.37 2.54 -32.59
CA ALA A 569 -16.35 3.44 -33.11
C ALA A 569 -15.68 4.33 -32.05
N SER A 570 -16.32 4.48 -30.87
CA SER A 570 -15.81 5.29 -29.76
C SER A 570 -15.60 4.47 -28.49
N ILE A 571 -15.50 3.15 -28.60
CA ILE A 571 -15.26 2.29 -27.45
C ILE A 571 -13.94 2.67 -26.77
N PRO A 572 -13.93 2.89 -25.45
CA PRO A 572 -12.70 3.01 -24.68
C PRO A 572 -11.80 1.79 -24.94
N PRO A 573 -10.56 1.97 -25.43
CA PRO A 573 -9.73 0.86 -25.87
C PRO A 573 -9.49 -0.23 -24.82
N PHE A 574 -9.38 0.10 -23.53
CA PHE A 574 -9.23 -0.88 -22.47
C PHE A 574 -10.39 -1.89 -22.37
N LEU A 575 -11.61 -1.51 -22.80
CA LEU A 575 -12.76 -2.42 -22.79
C LEU A 575 -12.64 -3.53 -23.83
N LEU A 576 -11.78 -3.38 -24.85
CA LEU A 576 -11.53 -4.44 -25.84
C LEU A 576 -10.90 -5.67 -25.19
N VAL A 577 -10.13 -5.50 -24.11
CA VAL A 577 -9.57 -6.61 -23.31
C VAL A 577 -10.66 -7.45 -22.64
N MET A 578 -11.85 -6.90 -22.47
CA MET A 578 -12.98 -7.62 -21.89
C MET A 578 -13.83 -8.37 -22.91
N LEU A 579 -13.71 -8.05 -24.20
CA LEU A 579 -14.38 -8.75 -25.29
C LEU A 579 -13.55 -9.96 -25.77
N PRO A 580 -14.12 -10.91 -26.52
CA PRO A 580 -13.38 -12.03 -27.09
C PRO A 580 -12.09 -11.60 -27.81
N ALA A 581 -11.06 -12.46 -27.79
CA ALA A 581 -9.72 -12.10 -28.27
C ALA A 581 -9.68 -11.58 -29.72
N GLU A 582 -10.59 -12.04 -30.59
CA GLU A 582 -10.77 -11.55 -31.96
C GLU A 582 -11.01 -10.03 -32.06
N TYR A 583 -11.57 -9.41 -31.02
CA TYR A 583 -11.81 -7.96 -31.00
C TYR A 583 -10.52 -7.14 -30.81
N LEU A 584 -9.40 -7.78 -30.46
CA LEU A 584 -8.11 -7.11 -30.41
C LEU A 584 -7.59 -6.73 -31.81
N GLU A 585 -8.10 -7.35 -32.88
CA GLU A 585 -7.75 -7.00 -34.26
C GLU A 585 -8.17 -5.56 -34.62
N TYR A 586 -9.21 -5.03 -33.98
CA TYR A 586 -9.63 -3.64 -34.16
C TYR A 586 -8.62 -2.62 -33.63
N VAL A 587 -7.68 -3.03 -32.76
CA VAL A 587 -6.59 -2.18 -32.31
C VAL A 587 -5.53 -2.11 -33.41
N SER A 588 -5.62 -1.10 -34.28
CA SER A 588 -4.63 -0.87 -35.33
C SER A 588 -4.30 0.62 -35.47
N GLY A 589 -3.09 0.91 -35.98
CA GLY A 589 -2.61 2.26 -36.28
C GLY A 589 -2.87 3.28 -35.16
N PRO A 590 -3.81 4.22 -35.33
CA PRO A 590 -4.07 5.31 -34.38
C PRO A 590 -4.62 4.86 -33.02
N LEU A 591 -5.13 3.63 -32.89
CA LEU A 591 -5.68 3.12 -31.62
C LEU A 591 -4.62 2.49 -30.70
N CYS A 592 -3.40 2.25 -31.19
CA CYS A 592 -2.33 1.62 -30.41
C CYS A 592 -1.93 2.42 -29.16
N VAL A 593 -1.63 3.71 -29.31
CA VAL A 593 -1.22 4.56 -28.17
C VAL A 593 -2.35 4.69 -27.14
N PRO A 594 -3.61 5.02 -27.52
CA PRO A 594 -4.74 5.01 -26.60
C PRO A 594 -4.97 3.67 -25.90
N PHE A 595 -4.75 2.55 -26.60
CA PHE A 595 -4.88 1.20 -26.04
C PHE A 595 -3.85 0.95 -24.94
N ILE A 596 -2.56 1.14 -25.23
CA ILE A 596 -1.48 0.95 -24.26
C ILE A 596 -1.65 1.92 -23.08
N GLU A 597 -1.92 3.20 -23.33
CA GLU A 597 -2.13 4.21 -22.29
C GLU A 597 -3.28 3.81 -21.35
N SER A 598 -4.42 3.40 -21.90
CA SER A 598 -5.59 3.04 -21.08
C SER A 598 -5.34 1.79 -20.24
N LEU A 599 -4.62 0.79 -20.76
CA LEU A 599 -4.26 -0.42 -20.03
C LEU A 599 -3.16 -0.19 -18.99
N GLY A 600 -2.20 0.69 -19.29
CA GLY A 600 -1.16 1.12 -18.35
C GLY A 600 -1.73 1.86 -17.14
N LYS A 601 -2.88 2.52 -17.29
CA LYS A 601 -3.62 3.21 -16.22
C LYS A 601 -4.61 2.31 -15.48
N ALA A 602 -5.31 1.42 -16.19
CA ALA A 602 -6.44 0.66 -15.65
C ALA A 602 -6.05 -0.60 -14.86
N GLU A 603 -4.76 -0.91 -14.72
CA GLU A 603 -4.20 -2.12 -14.08
C GLU A 603 -4.79 -3.43 -14.64
N MET A 604 -4.00 -4.20 -15.41
CA MET A 604 -4.45 -5.48 -16.00
C MET A 604 -4.96 -6.50 -14.96
N ASP A 605 -4.53 -6.38 -13.71
CA ASP A 605 -5.00 -7.23 -12.61
C ASP A 605 -6.44 -6.92 -12.18
N LEU A 606 -6.91 -5.67 -12.32
CA LEU A 606 -8.31 -5.32 -12.10
C LEU A 606 -9.22 -5.94 -13.16
N LEU A 607 -8.69 -6.10 -14.36
CA LEU A 607 -9.38 -6.72 -15.48
C LEU A 607 -9.38 -8.26 -15.38
N ASN A 608 -8.40 -8.83 -14.68
CA ASN A 608 -8.20 -10.26 -14.45
C ASN A 608 -8.54 -11.17 -15.67
N PRO A 609 -7.97 -10.89 -16.86
CA PRO A 609 -8.20 -11.73 -18.02
C PRO A 609 -7.64 -13.14 -17.80
N SER A 610 -8.22 -14.14 -18.46
CA SER A 610 -7.66 -15.50 -18.47
C SER A 610 -6.21 -15.50 -18.97
N HIS A 611 -5.43 -16.54 -18.62
CA HIS A 611 -4.03 -16.64 -19.01
C HIS A 611 -3.82 -16.48 -20.53
N ASP A 612 -4.64 -17.16 -21.33
CA ASP A 612 -4.53 -17.12 -22.80
C ASP A 612 -4.90 -15.74 -23.35
N LYS A 613 -5.94 -15.11 -22.77
CA LYS A 613 -6.35 -13.77 -23.14
C LYS A 613 -5.32 -12.72 -22.75
N ARG A 614 -4.71 -12.84 -21.57
CA ARG A 614 -3.58 -12.02 -21.13
C ARG A 614 -2.43 -12.12 -22.14
N THR A 615 -2.11 -13.33 -22.60
CA THR A 615 -1.08 -13.55 -23.62
C THR A 615 -1.42 -12.84 -24.93
N ALA A 616 -2.65 -12.96 -25.43
CA ALA A 616 -3.10 -12.28 -26.65
C ALA A 616 -3.05 -10.74 -26.52
N VAL A 617 -3.46 -10.19 -25.38
CA VAL A 617 -3.38 -8.74 -25.11
C VAL A 617 -1.94 -8.26 -25.10
N LEU A 618 -1.05 -8.99 -24.43
CA LEU A 618 0.37 -8.63 -24.38
C LEU A 618 1.04 -8.74 -25.74
N GLN A 619 0.70 -9.74 -26.55
CA GLN A 619 1.14 -9.80 -27.95
C GLN A 619 0.67 -8.58 -28.73
N LYS A 620 -0.57 -8.14 -28.54
CA LYS A 620 -1.09 -6.94 -29.20
C LYS A 620 -0.37 -5.66 -28.76
N VAL A 621 -0.05 -5.54 -27.48
CA VAL A 621 0.78 -4.44 -26.95
C VAL A 621 2.16 -4.43 -27.62
N GLN A 622 2.79 -5.61 -27.78
CA GLN A 622 4.10 -5.71 -28.44
C GLN A 622 4.03 -5.31 -29.92
N GLU A 623 2.98 -5.71 -30.65
CA GLU A 623 2.74 -5.26 -32.02
C GLU A 623 2.63 -3.72 -32.09
N CYS A 624 1.87 -3.12 -31.17
CA CYS A 624 1.70 -1.67 -31.09
C CYS A 624 2.98 -0.90 -30.73
N LEU A 625 3.96 -1.54 -30.09
CA LEU A 625 5.27 -0.98 -29.78
C LEU A 625 6.31 -1.24 -30.89
N ASN A 626 5.90 -1.75 -32.05
CA ASN A 626 6.81 -2.22 -33.11
C ASN A 626 7.84 -3.25 -32.60
N GLY A 627 7.49 -4.00 -31.55
CA GLY A 627 8.31 -5.09 -31.03
C GLY A 627 9.49 -4.70 -30.13
N SER A 628 9.63 -3.44 -29.69
CA SER A 628 10.66 -3.06 -28.69
C SER A 628 10.30 -1.85 -27.84
N VAL A 629 10.89 -1.77 -26.65
CA VAL A 629 10.90 -0.59 -25.77
C VAL A 629 12.27 0.06 -25.91
N ALA A 630 12.33 1.10 -26.72
CA ALA A 630 13.58 1.68 -27.18
C ALA A 630 14.12 2.74 -26.21
N ASP A 631 13.24 3.51 -25.58
CA ASP A 631 13.63 4.63 -24.73
C ASP A 631 12.61 4.89 -23.61
N GLU A 632 12.81 5.98 -22.88
CA GLU A 632 12.01 6.33 -21.71
C GLU A 632 10.58 6.78 -22.04
N TYR A 633 10.29 7.23 -23.27
CA TYR A 633 8.92 7.55 -23.68
C TYR A 633 8.08 6.28 -23.83
N ASP A 634 8.68 5.17 -24.27
CA ASP A 634 7.98 3.88 -24.36
C ASP A 634 7.68 3.34 -22.95
N VAL A 635 8.57 3.57 -21.98
CA VAL A 635 8.36 3.26 -20.56
C VAL A 635 7.25 4.12 -19.96
N ASP A 636 7.24 5.43 -20.26
CA ASP A 636 6.17 6.34 -19.82
C ASP A 636 4.80 5.92 -20.41
N LEU A 637 4.77 5.44 -21.67
CA LEU A 637 3.56 4.95 -22.33
C LEU A 637 3.04 3.64 -21.73
N LEU A 638 3.92 2.69 -21.42
CA LEU A 638 3.55 1.41 -20.82
C LEU A 638 2.95 1.56 -19.41
N GLY A 639 3.52 2.45 -18.59
CA GLY A 639 3.09 2.60 -17.20
C GLY A 639 3.11 1.25 -16.46
N ASN A 640 2.00 0.90 -15.79
CA ASN A 640 1.92 -0.34 -14.99
C ASN A 640 1.95 -1.63 -15.84
N LEU A 641 1.77 -1.55 -17.17
CA LEU A 641 1.87 -2.73 -18.04
C LEU A 641 3.26 -3.35 -18.04
N ILE A 642 4.29 -2.60 -17.64
CA ILE A 642 5.65 -3.10 -17.58
C ILE A 642 5.79 -4.35 -16.70
N CYS A 643 4.98 -4.46 -15.65
CA CYS A 643 4.92 -5.60 -14.73
C CYS A 643 4.48 -6.91 -15.41
N HIS A 644 3.77 -6.81 -16.52
CA HIS A 644 3.21 -7.97 -17.24
C HIS A 644 4.00 -8.32 -18.51
N LEU A 645 5.09 -7.62 -18.81
CA LEU A 645 5.90 -7.93 -19.99
C LEU A 645 6.49 -9.35 -19.89
N PRO A 646 6.34 -10.18 -20.95
CA PRO A 646 6.90 -11.53 -20.94
C PRO A 646 8.43 -11.54 -20.79
N PRO A 647 9.03 -12.56 -20.14
CA PRO A 647 10.48 -12.66 -19.95
C PRO A 647 11.27 -12.54 -21.26
N ALA A 648 10.84 -13.25 -22.32
CA ALA A 648 11.48 -13.21 -23.64
C ALA A 648 11.51 -11.79 -24.26
N PHE A 649 10.55 -10.94 -23.90
CA PHE A 649 10.51 -9.55 -24.34
C PHE A 649 11.52 -8.69 -23.55
N LEU A 650 11.65 -8.91 -22.24
CA LEU A 650 12.63 -8.22 -21.39
C LEU A 650 14.08 -8.50 -21.82
N GLN A 651 14.38 -9.73 -22.20
CA GLN A 651 15.73 -10.18 -22.57
C GLN A 651 16.34 -9.37 -23.73
N GLY A 652 15.60 -9.27 -24.85
CA GLY A 652 16.15 -8.78 -26.12
C GLY A 652 15.49 -7.52 -26.69
N ARG A 653 14.36 -7.07 -26.12
CA ARG A 653 13.54 -6.00 -26.70
C ARG A 653 13.43 -4.75 -25.84
N VAL A 654 14.06 -4.73 -24.67
CA VAL A 654 14.16 -3.53 -23.81
C VAL A 654 15.58 -3.00 -23.84
N SER A 655 15.76 -1.74 -24.26
CA SER A 655 17.06 -1.09 -24.27
C SER A 655 17.58 -0.82 -22.85
N LEU A 656 18.89 -0.61 -22.70
CA LEU A 656 19.47 -0.21 -21.41
C LEU A 656 18.92 1.12 -20.91
N LYS A 657 18.74 2.10 -21.81
CA LYS A 657 18.18 3.42 -21.45
C LYS A 657 16.75 3.30 -20.92
N ALA A 658 15.92 2.48 -21.57
CA ALA A 658 14.58 2.16 -21.10
C ALA A 658 14.63 1.42 -19.76
N MET A 659 15.53 0.44 -19.60
CA MET A 659 15.64 -0.34 -18.37
C MET A 659 15.99 0.53 -17.15
N ALA A 660 16.89 1.50 -17.30
CA ALA A 660 17.25 2.41 -16.21
C ALA A 660 16.02 3.18 -15.67
N THR A 661 15.12 3.60 -16.56
CA THR A 661 13.85 4.26 -16.17
C THR A 661 12.83 3.25 -15.63
N ALA A 662 12.76 2.07 -16.24
CA ALA A 662 11.82 0.99 -15.88
C ALA A 662 12.08 0.41 -14.49
N LEU A 663 13.32 0.43 -14.00
CA LEU A 663 13.71 -0.19 -12.73
C LEU A 663 12.83 0.27 -11.56
N HIS A 664 12.50 1.57 -11.50
CA HIS A 664 11.62 2.10 -10.46
C HIS A 664 10.21 1.53 -10.57
N GLN A 665 9.65 1.43 -11.78
CA GLN A 665 8.32 0.84 -12.00
C GLN A 665 8.32 -0.65 -11.65
N PHE A 666 9.39 -1.39 -11.97
CA PHE A 666 9.52 -2.80 -11.59
C PHE A 666 9.50 -3.02 -10.08
N LYS A 667 10.05 -2.10 -9.28
CA LYS A 667 9.96 -2.17 -7.80
C LYS A 667 8.53 -2.06 -7.28
N LEU A 668 7.64 -1.42 -8.04
CA LEU A 668 6.23 -1.24 -7.67
C LEU A 668 5.35 -2.42 -8.11
N CYS A 669 5.88 -3.36 -8.91
CA CYS A 669 5.14 -4.53 -9.36
C CYS A 669 4.86 -5.47 -8.17
N GLN A 670 3.57 -5.79 -7.95
CA GLN A 670 3.17 -6.65 -6.83
C GLN A 670 3.69 -8.09 -6.94
N GLN A 671 3.76 -8.63 -8.16
CA GLN A 671 4.27 -9.97 -8.43
C GLN A 671 5.04 -9.99 -9.74
N LEU A 672 6.28 -10.50 -9.69
CA LEU A 672 7.12 -10.78 -10.85
C LEU A 672 7.42 -12.27 -10.88
N SER A 673 7.34 -12.89 -12.06
CA SER A 673 7.69 -14.31 -12.24
C SER A 673 9.19 -14.54 -11.99
N HIS A 674 9.56 -15.79 -11.72
CA HIS A 674 10.97 -16.14 -11.53
C HIS A 674 11.79 -15.80 -12.78
N GLU A 675 11.27 -16.09 -13.96
CA GLU A 675 11.91 -15.80 -15.25
C GLU A 675 12.03 -14.29 -15.48
N GLN A 676 11.01 -13.49 -15.17
CA GLN A 676 11.09 -12.03 -15.26
C GLN A 676 12.19 -11.49 -14.34
N LYS A 677 12.27 -11.99 -13.10
CA LYS A 677 13.32 -11.62 -12.15
C LYS A 677 14.72 -11.95 -12.70
N THR A 678 14.89 -13.13 -13.30
CA THR A 678 16.15 -13.52 -13.93
C THR A 678 16.56 -12.56 -15.04
N GLU A 679 15.64 -12.16 -15.92
CA GLU A 679 15.93 -11.20 -16.99
C GLU A 679 16.24 -9.80 -16.45
N ILE A 680 15.54 -9.35 -15.40
CA ILE A 680 15.84 -8.11 -14.70
C ILE A 680 17.26 -8.16 -14.10
N LYS A 681 17.66 -9.27 -13.47
CA LYS A 681 19.03 -9.46 -12.94
C LYS A 681 20.07 -9.27 -14.05
N TYR A 682 19.92 -9.93 -15.20
CA TYR A 682 20.88 -9.79 -16.28
C TYR A 682 21.00 -8.36 -16.78
N LYS A 683 19.87 -7.67 -16.94
CA LYS A 683 19.85 -6.28 -17.37
C LYS A 683 20.43 -5.31 -16.33
N LEU A 684 20.28 -5.59 -15.04
CA LEU A 684 20.94 -4.83 -13.97
C LEU A 684 22.46 -4.95 -14.03
N LEU A 685 22.97 -6.16 -14.26
CA LEU A 685 24.41 -6.41 -14.42
C LEU A 685 24.95 -5.80 -15.72
N GLU A 686 24.14 -5.74 -16.78
CA GLU A 686 24.47 -5.03 -18.02
C GLU A 686 24.54 -3.50 -17.81
N LEU A 687 23.63 -2.95 -16.98
CA LEU A 687 23.57 -1.51 -16.67
C LEU A 687 24.69 -1.03 -15.75
N TYR A 688 24.90 -1.73 -14.64
CA TYR A 688 25.78 -1.26 -13.56
C TYR A 688 27.11 -2.02 -13.49
N GLY A 689 27.29 -3.04 -14.34
CA GLY A 689 28.42 -3.95 -14.27
C GLY A 689 28.35 -4.88 -13.06
N SER A 690 29.48 -5.52 -12.75
CA SER A 690 29.62 -6.41 -11.60
C SER A 690 29.34 -5.68 -10.28
N SER A 691 28.68 -6.38 -9.34
CA SER A 691 28.37 -5.90 -7.98
C SER A 691 29.60 -5.37 -7.21
N ASN A 692 30.80 -5.84 -7.54
CA ASN A 692 32.06 -5.32 -6.98
C ASN A 692 32.25 -3.81 -7.22
N ASN A 693 31.80 -3.31 -8.37
CA ASN A 693 31.94 -1.91 -8.78
C ASN A 693 30.79 -1.02 -8.33
N TRP A 694 29.76 -1.58 -7.70
CA TRP A 694 28.59 -0.81 -7.29
C TRP A 694 28.94 0.17 -6.16
N THR A 695 28.30 1.33 -6.20
CA THR A 695 28.35 2.36 -5.16
C THR A 695 27.23 2.16 -4.13
N ALA A 696 27.26 2.91 -3.03
CA ALA A 696 26.18 2.95 -2.06
C ALA A 696 24.86 3.39 -2.74
N GLU A 697 24.93 4.41 -3.60
CA GLU A 697 23.79 4.95 -4.34
C GLU A 697 23.24 3.93 -5.36
N THR A 698 24.10 3.23 -6.10
CA THR A 698 23.68 2.13 -6.99
C THR A 698 22.97 1.02 -6.20
N THR A 699 23.50 0.63 -5.04
CA THR A 699 22.91 -0.44 -4.22
C THR A 699 21.51 -0.05 -3.72
N LEU A 700 21.32 1.20 -3.29
CA LEU A 700 20.01 1.75 -2.93
C LEU A 700 19.04 1.82 -4.13
N ASP A 701 19.55 2.23 -5.29
CA ASP A 701 18.78 2.33 -6.53
C ASP A 701 18.39 0.96 -7.12
N VAL A 702 19.16 -0.09 -6.88
CA VAL A 702 18.75 -1.47 -7.17
C VAL A 702 17.71 -1.95 -6.15
N GLY A 703 17.90 -1.64 -4.86
CA GLY A 703 16.91 -1.90 -3.81
C GLY A 703 16.60 -3.39 -3.65
N PRO A 704 15.32 -3.82 -3.56
CA PRO A 704 14.96 -5.22 -3.32
C PRO A 704 15.51 -6.21 -4.36
N PHE A 705 15.87 -5.75 -5.56
CA PHE A 705 16.43 -6.61 -6.60
C PHE A 705 17.84 -7.13 -6.30
N ILE A 706 18.53 -6.62 -5.27
CA ILE A 706 19.78 -7.25 -4.80
C ILE A 706 19.56 -8.70 -4.36
N ALA A 707 18.35 -9.06 -3.93
CA ALA A 707 18.00 -10.42 -3.54
C ALA A 707 18.10 -11.44 -4.69
N LEU A 708 18.26 -10.96 -5.92
CA LEU A 708 18.48 -11.81 -7.10
C LEU A 708 19.96 -12.16 -7.33
N LEU A 709 20.87 -11.46 -6.66
CA LEU A 709 22.32 -11.70 -6.76
C LEU A 709 22.69 -13.02 -6.07
N SER A 710 23.84 -13.60 -6.45
CA SER A 710 24.33 -14.80 -5.76
C SER A 710 24.85 -14.45 -4.36
N LYS A 711 24.94 -15.46 -3.50
CA LYS A 711 25.53 -15.32 -2.16
C LYS A 711 26.92 -14.67 -2.17
N GLU A 712 27.80 -14.99 -3.12
CA GLU A 712 29.12 -14.37 -3.22
C GLU A 712 29.03 -12.87 -3.54
N GLU A 713 28.16 -12.49 -4.47
CA GLU A 713 27.91 -11.10 -4.83
C GLU A 713 27.32 -10.30 -3.67
N LEU A 714 26.40 -10.93 -2.92
CA LEU A 714 25.77 -10.36 -1.73
C LEU A 714 26.78 -10.16 -0.59
N ASN A 715 27.69 -11.10 -0.38
CA ASN A 715 28.71 -10.99 0.65
C ASN A 715 29.63 -9.77 0.38
N VAL A 716 30.01 -9.53 -0.87
CA VAL A 716 30.78 -8.32 -1.24
C VAL A 716 30.02 -7.03 -0.89
N LEU A 717 28.72 -6.99 -1.20
CA LEU A 717 27.90 -5.81 -0.89
C LEU A 717 27.69 -5.65 0.63
N ALA A 718 27.51 -6.73 1.37
CA ALA A 718 27.36 -6.71 2.82
C ALA A 718 28.65 -6.30 3.55
N GLU A 719 29.82 -6.63 3.01
CA GLU A 719 31.11 -6.14 3.50
C GLU A 719 31.30 -4.65 3.24
N LYS A 720 30.91 -4.15 2.05
CA LYS A 720 31.06 -2.74 1.67
C LYS A 720 30.00 -1.82 2.30
N PHE A 721 28.76 -2.28 2.38
CA PHE A 721 27.58 -1.46 2.69
C PHE A 721 26.58 -2.18 3.64
N PRO A 722 27.03 -2.66 4.81
CA PRO A 722 26.21 -3.51 5.69
C PRO A 722 24.85 -2.90 6.05
N ASP A 723 24.80 -1.60 6.36
CA ASP A 723 23.56 -0.93 6.78
C ASP A 723 22.54 -0.78 5.64
N ILE A 724 23.01 -0.57 4.41
CA ILE A 724 22.14 -0.52 3.22
C ILE A 724 21.51 -1.89 2.98
N ILE A 725 22.30 -2.96 3.11
CA ILE A 725 21.80 -4.34 2.96
C ILE A 725 20.78 -4.67 4.05
N LEU A 726 21.03 -4.28 5.30
CA LEU A 726 20.07 -4.42 6.39
C LEU A 726 18.78 -3.64 6.15
N GLN A 727 18.88 -2.41 5.64
CA GLN A 727 17.71 -1.60 5.31
C GLN A 727 16.88 -2.23 4.20
N ILE A 728 17.52 -2.74 3.14
CA ILE A 728 16.83 -3.38 2.02
C ILE A 728 16.17 -4.68 2.48
N ALA A 729 16.84 -5.51 3.28
CA ALA A 729 16.30 -6.77 3.78
C ALA A 729 14.97 -6.61 4.54
N LYS A 730 14.78 -5.49 5.26
CA LYS A 730 13.53 -5.17 5.97
C LYS A 730 12.34 -4.91 5.04
N THR A 731 12.58 -4.59 3.78
CA THR A 731 11.52 -4.27 2.80
C THR A 731 11.09 -5.48 1.97
N ILE A 732 11.72 -6.63 2.17
CA ILE A 732 11.50 -7.81 1.36
C ILE A 732 10.36 -8.65 1.94
N GLY A 733 9.57 -9.23 1.04
CA GLY A 733 8.45 -10.11 1.36
C GLY A 733 8.87 -11.50 1.88
N PRO A 734 8.10 -12.57 1.62
CA PRO A 734 8.31 -13.89 2.22
C PRO A 734 9.74 -14.44 2.05
N VAL A 735 10.28 -15.09 3.10
CA VAL A 735 11.64 -15.66 3.18
C VAL A 735 12.04 -16.49 1.95
N SER A 736 11.11 -17.26 1.39
CA SER A 736 11.33 -18.13 0.22
C SER A 736 11.76 -17.39 -1.05
N SER A 737 11.60 -16.07 -1.09
CA SER A 737 11.97 -15.24 -2.24
C SER A 737 13.35 -14.56 -2.12
N ALA A 738 14.03 -14.68 -0.97
CA ALA A 738 15.29 -13.97 -0.69
C ALA A 738 16.20 -14.71 0.32
N GLU A 739 16.18 -16.05 0.30
CA GLU A 739 16.93 -16.88 1.25
C GLU A 739 18.43 -16.54 1.29
N GLU A 740 19.07 -16.37 0.13
CA GLU A 740 20.50 -16.03 0.04
C GLU A 740 20.82 -14.69 0.71
N LEU A 741 20.01 -13.66 0.45
CA LEU A 741 20.18 -12.35 1.07
C LEU A 741 19.98 -12.39 2.58
N LEU A 742 18.94 -13.08 3.06
CA LEU A 742 18.69 -13.20 4.49
C LEU A 742 19.81 -14.01 5.18
N SER A 743 20.36 -15.03 4.52
CA SER A 743 21.53 -15.77 4.99
C SER A 743 22.76 -14.88 5.07
N THR A 744 23.05 -14.07 4.05
CA THR A 744 24.15 -13.11 4.06
C THR A 744 23.98 -12.04 5.16
N VAL A 745 22.76 -11.54 5.35
CA VAL A 745 22.44 -10.60 6.45
C VAL A 745 22.74 -11.25 7.80
N PHE A 746 22.33 -12.52 7.98
CA PHE A 746 22.61 -13.26 9.20
C PHE A 746 24.10 -13.40 9.47
N GLU A 747 24.88 -13.78 8.46
CA GLU A 747 26.34 -13.91 8.56
C GLU A 747 27.03 -12.57 8.84
N SER A 748 26.61 -11.49 8.16
CA SER A 748 27.15 -10.14 8.35
C SER A 748 26.95 -9.63 9.78
N VAL A 749 25.72 -9.70 10.30
CA VAL A 749 25.41 -9.32 11.69
C VAL A 749 26.14 -10.22 12.67
N SER A 750 26.22 -11.51 12.37
CA SER A 750 26.86 -12.49 13.25
C SER A 750 28.36 -12.35 13.37
N ASN A 751 29.04 -12.08 12.26
CA ASN A 751 30.49 -11.91 12.24
C ASN A 751 30.89 -10.61 12.95
N ALA A 752 30.08 -9.55 12.85
CA ALA A 752 30.32 -8.28 13.53
C ALA A 752 30.32 -8.43 15.06
N THR A 753 29.58 -9.39 15.62
CA THR A 753 29.43 -9.59 17.07
C THR A 753 30.18 -10.80 17.62
N ALA A 754 30.80 -11.62 16.76
CA ALA A 754 31.49 -12.87 17.09
C ALA A 754 32.60 -12.73 18.15
N ASN A 755 33.15 -11.53 18.34
CA ASN A 755 34.21 -11.24 19.32
C ASN A 755 33.68 -10.88 20.73
N THR A 756 32.37 -10.89 20.97
CA THR A 756 31.79 -10.57 22.28
C THR A 756 31.70 -11.85 23.12
N PRO A 757 32.50 -12.01 24.18
CA PRO A 757 32.46 -13.23 25.00
C PRO A 757 31.10 -13.35 25.70
N SER A 758 30.42 -14.48 25.46
CA SER A 758 29.16 -14.82 26.13
C SER A 758 29.42 -15.14 27.61
N SER A 759 28.88 -14.31 28.51
CA SER A 759 28.95 -14.48 29.97
C SER A 759 27.97 -15.55 30.49
N LEU A 760 27.92 -16.73 29.85
CA LEU A 760 26.98 -17.78 30.24
C LEU A 760 27.66 -18.85 31.11
N THR A 761 27.14 -19.00 32.33
CA THR A 761 27.58 -19.94 33.37
C THR A 761 26.89 -21.31 33.31
N LYS A 762 25.98 -21.55 32.34
CA LYS A 762 25.30 -22.85 32.17
C LYS A 762 26.20 -23.86 31.44
N PRO A 763 26.42 -25.08 31.98
CA PRO A 763 27.25 -26.12 31.34
C PRO A 763 26.84 -26.45 29.90
N ASP A 764 25.54 -26.53 29.63
CA ASP A 764 24.98 -26.91 28.31
C ASP A 764 25.05 -25.80 27.24
N CYS A 765 25.43 -24.58 27.64
CA CYS A 765 25.61 -23.44 26.73
C CYS A 765 27.07 -23.00 26.61
N LEU A 766 28.01 -23.76 27.20
CA LEU A 766 29.44 -23.47 27.09
C LEU A 766 29.88 -23.56 25.62
N GLY A 767 30.47 -22.48 25.11
CA GLY A 767 30.91 -22.38 23.71
C GLY A 767 29.78 -22.18 22.69
N THR A 768 28.52 -22.12 23.11
CA THR A 768 27.40 -21.76 22.23
C THR A 768 27.18 -20.25 22.29
N ARG A 769 27.06 -19.60 21.13
CA ARG A 769 26.69 -18.19 21.03
C ARG A 769 25.20 -18.00 21.35
N ALA A 770 24.85 -16.94 22.07
CA ALA A 770 23.47 -16.63 22.40
C ALA A 770 23.03 -15.35 21.67
N PRO A 771 21.81 -15.31 21.10
CA PRO A 771 21.29 -14.10 20.48
C PRO A 771 21.15 -12.95 21.49
N SER A 772 21.55 -11.76 21.08
CA SER A 772 21.32 -10.50 21.80
C SER A 772 20.11 -9.74 21.25
N SER A 773 19.59 -8.79 22.02
CA SER A 773 18.45 -7.95 21.60
C SER A 773 18.78 -7.15 20.33
N ASP A 774 20.00 -6.61 20.23
CA ASP A 774 20.43 -5.81 19.07
C ASP A 774 20.44 -6.66 17.78
N GLU A 775 20.91 -7.91 17.87
CA GLU A 775 20.93 -8.83 16.74
C GLU A 775 19.52 -9.22 16.30
N ILE A 776 18.65 -9.56 17.25
CA ILE A 776 17.27 -9.97 16.91
C ILE A 776 16.53 -8.84 16.17
N ILE A 777 16.71 -7.58 16.62
CA ILE A 777 16.12 -6.39 15.96
C ILE A 777 16.73 -6.15 14.58
N LYS A 778 18.04 -6.31 14.40
CA LYS A 778 18.71 -6.14 13.10
C LYS A 778 18.30 -7.20 12.09
N LEU A 779 18.18 -8.46 12.53
CA LEU A 779 17.94 -9.60 11.67
C LEU A 779 16.52 -9.65 11.12
N THR A 780 15.50 -9.23 11.87
CA THR A 780 14.09 -9.30 11.42
C THR A 780 13.71 -10.70 10.91
N GLU A 781 13.37 -10.89 9.63
CA GLU A 781 13.10 -12.23 9.04
C GLU A 781 14.36 -13.13 9.00
N ALA A 782 15.57 -12.56 8.95
CA ALA A 782 16.83 -13.33 8.97
C ALA A 782 17.08 -14.05 10.31
N ASN A 783 16.25 -13.82 11.35
CA ASN A 783 16.26 -14.62 12.57
C ASN A 783 15.98 -16.12 12.29
N VAL A 784 15.40 -16.46 11.13
CA VAL A 784 15.20 -17.84 10.69
C VAL A 784 16.48 -18.69 10.65
N PHE A 785 17.66 -18.07 10.56
CA PHE A 785 18.94 -18.78 10.49
C PHE A 785 19.55 -19.15 11.86
N TRP A 786 18.95 -18.71 12.97
CA TRP A 786 19.39 -19.14 14.30
C TRP A 786 19.23 -20.65 14.49
N SER A 787 20.26 -21.32 14.99
CA SER A 787 20.13 -22.73 15.34
C SER A 787 19.26 -22.94 16.58
N VAL A 788 18.69 -24.14 16.71
CA VAL A 788 17.89 -24.55 17.87
C VAL A 788 18.67 -24.38 19.18
N GLN A 789 19.98 -24.64 19.18
CA GLN A 789 20.81 -24.54 20.38
C GLN A 789 21.07 -23.08 20.77
N GLU A 790 21.34 -22.19 19.81
CA GLU A 790 21.52 -20.76 20.06
C GLU A 790 20.24 -20.13 20.63
N LEU A 791 19.07 -20.46 20.07
CA LEU A 791 17.78 -20.00 20.58
C LEU A 791 17.52 -20.46 22.03
N LYS A 792 17.88 -21.70 22.38
CA LYS A 792 17.76 -22.21 23.76
C LYS A 792 18.67 -21.46 24.74
N CYS A 793 19.87 -21.09 24.30
CA CYS A 793 20.88 -20.41 25.10
C CYS A 793 20.67 -18.89 25.22
N MET A 794 19.66 -18.32 24.55
CA MET A 794 19.26 -16.92 24.69
C MET A 794 19.04 -16.53 26.16
N ASP A 795 19.36 -15.30 26.55
CA ASP A 795 19.08 -14.82 27.91
C ASP A 795 17.57 -14.62 28.16
N PRO A 796 17.02 -14.93 29.36
CA PRO A 796 15.61 -14.69 29.69
C PRO A 796 15.11 -13.26 29.44
N GLU A 797 15.89 -12.23 29.76
CA GLU A 797 15.52 -10.83 29.57
C GLU A 797 15.50 -10.48 28.07
N THR A 798 16.47 -10.99 27.30
CA THR A 798 16.48 -10.84 25.84
C THR A 798 15.26 -11.47 25.20
N PHE A 799 14.85 -12.66 25.65
CA PHE A 799 13.64 -13.31 25.16
C PHE A 799 12.39 -12.47 25.48
N ASP A 800 12.20 -12.07 26.74
CA ASP A 800 11.01 -11.31 27.18
C ASP A 800 10.85 -9.98 26.41
N LYS A 801 11.96 -9.33 26.06
CA LYS A 801 11.96 -8.09 25.25
C LYS A 801 11.61 -8.30 23.78
N ASN A 802 11.93 -9.46 23.20
CA ASN A 802 11.89 -9.65 21.74
C ASN A 802 10.91 -10.75 21.28
N VAL A 803 10.16 -11.38 22.19
CA VAL A 803 9.25 -12.49 21.87
C VAL A 803 8.21 -12.12 20.81
N GLU A 804 7.66 -10.89 20.83
CA GLU A 804 6.68 -10.47 19.83
C GLU A 804 7.30 -10.40 18.43
N LEU A 805 8.50 -9.83 18.31
CA LEU A 805 9.24 -9.78 17.05
C LEU A 805 9.57 -11.20 16.55
N LEU A 806 10.09 -12.07 17.42
CA LEU A 806 10.35 -13.48 17.09
C LEU A 806 9.07 -14.22 16.68
N GLY A 807 7.94 -13.88 17.30
CA GLY A 807 6.62 -14.41 16.97
C GLY A 807 6.09 -13.98 15.61
N THR A 808 6.64 -12.92 14.99
CA THR A 808 6.26 -12.49 13.63
C THR A 808 7.04 -13.19 12.52
N VAL A 809 8.18 -13.83 12.84
CA VAL A 809 9.07 -14.44 11.84
C VAL A 809 8.39 -15.61 11.15
N SER A 810 8.10 -15.43 9.86
CA SER A 810 7.33 -16.38 9.06
C SER A 810 8.10 -17.67 8.73
N GLY A 811 9.43 -17.58 8.63
CA GLY A 811 10.29 -18.67 8.16
C GLY A 811 10.65 -19.75 9.18
N PHE A 812 10.37 -19.57 10.48
CA PHE A 812 10.79 -20.53 11.49
C PHE A 812 10.21 -21.93 11.25
N ASN A 813 11.08 -22.94 11.35
CA ASN A 813 10.68 -24.34 11.30
C ASN A 813 10.14 -24.82 12.66
N ASN A 814 9.48 -25.99 12.68
CA ASN A 814 8.86 -26.52 13.89
C ASN A 814 9.85 -26.71 15.05
N SER A 815 11.08 -27.16 14.78
CA SER A 815 12.10 -27.36 15.81
C SER A 815 12.54 -26.04 16.48
N GLN A 816 12.62 -24.96 15.71
CA GLN A 816 12.90 -23.61 16.22
C GLN A 816 11.72 -23.06 17.02
N LEU A 817 10.49 -23.24 16.53
CA LEU A 817 9.28 -22.82 17.27
C LEU A 817 9.17 -23.56 18.61
N ILE A 818 9.48 -24.86 18.66
CA ILE A 818 9.54 -25.65 19.91
C ILE A 818 10.61 -25.07 20.85
N ALA A 819 11.79 -24.72 20.35
CA ALA A 819 12.85 -24.13 21.16
C ALA A 819 12.41 -22.80 21.81
N LEU A 820 11.73 -21.94 21.04
CA LEU A 820 11.18 -20.67 21.53
C LEU A 820 10.03 -20.87 22.52
N LYS A 821 9.15 -21.85 22.28
CA LYS A 821 8.08 -22.23 23.21
C LYS A 821 8.64 -22.72 24.55
N GLU A 822 9.62 -23.62 24.53
CA GLU A 822 10.28 -24.08 25.77
C GLU A 822 11.03 -22.93 26.45
N LYS A 823 11.58 -21.97 25.69
CA LYS A 823 12.16 -20.76 26.25
C LYS A 823 11.10 -19.92 26.99
N ALA A 824 9.93 -19.72 26.40
CA ALA A 824 8.81 -19.04 27.05
C ALA A 824 8.45 -19.70 28.39
N LYS A 825 8.37 -21.04 28.44
CA LYS A 825 8.09 -21.79 29.68
C LYS A 825 9.19 -21.59 30.72
N GLN A 826 10.44 -21.52 30.29
CA GLN A 826 11.57 -21.22 31.18
C GLN A 826 11.48 -19.81 31.79
N VAL A 827 11.05 -18.82 31.02
CA VAL A 827 11.02 -17.39 31.43
C VAL A 827 9.77 -17.06 32.23
N TRP A 828 8.62 -17.56 31.81
CA TRP A 828 7.31 -17.19 32.36
C TRP A 828 6.76 -18.15 33.40
N GLY A 829 7.37 -19.34 33.53
CA GLY A 829 6.90 -20.39 34.43
C GLY A 829 5.86 -21.32 33.77
N PRO A 830 5.09 -22.06 34.58
CA PRO A 830 4.10 -23.02 34.07
C PRO A 830 3.00 -22.32 33.26
N LEU A 831 2.39 -23.06 32.34
CA LEU A 831 1.41 -22.52 31.38
C LEU A 831 0.17 -21.92 32.06
N SER A 832 -0.23 -22.47 33.21
CA SER A 832 -1.33 -21.95 34.03
C SER A 832 -1.12 -20.51 34.53
N ASP A 833 0.13 -20.05 34.61
CA ASP A 833 0.47 -18.70 35.06
C ASP A 833 0.49 -17.68 33.91
N TRP A 834 0.31 -18.15 32.67
CA TRP A 834 0.39 -17.31 31.48
C TRP A 834 -0.89 -16.51 31.30
N LYS A 835 -0.80 -15.21 31.60
CA LYS A 835 -1.86 -14.25 31.33
C LYS A 835 -2.06 -14.05 29.83
N SER A 836 -3.26 -13.59 29.45
CA SER A 836 -3.65 -13.33 28.05
C SER A 836 -2.61 -12.55 27.24
N TYR A 837 -1.97 -11.53 27.82
CA TYR A 837 -0.97 -10.72 27.11
C TYR A 837 0.31 -11.51 26.74
N ARG A 838 0.69 -12.54 27.53
CA ARG A 838 1.82 -13.44 27.21
C ARG A 838 1.46 -14.39 26.09
N VAL A 839 0.27 -14.99 26.15
CA VAL A 839 -0.24 -15.87 25.09
C VAL A 839 -0.29 -15.12 23.75
N VAL A 840 -0.80 -13.89 23.76
CA VAL A 840 -0.84 -13.03 22.57
C VAL A 840 0.55 -12.68 22.04
N SER A 841 1.54 -12.51 22.92
CA SER A 841 2.90 -12.13 22.52
C SER A 841 3.68 -13.23 21.78
N LEU A 842 3.22 -14.48 21.82
CA LEU A 842 3.89 -15.61 21.15
C LEU A 842 3.82 -15.51 19.62
N GLY A 843 2.78 -14.88 19.07
CA GLY A 843 2.52 -14.91 17.63
C GLY A 843 2.55 -16.34 17.08
N ARG A 844 3.38 -16.57 16.06
CA ARG A 844 3.56 -17.88 15.40
C ARG A 844 4.23 -18.94 16.29
N ILE A 845 4.93 -18.54 17.37
CA ILE A 845 5.49 -19.48 18.35
C ILE A 845 4.40 -20.35 18.99
N ALA A 846 3.16 -19.83 19.08
CA ALA A 846 2.02 -20.55 19.61
C ALA A 846 1.74 -21.87 18.85
N LEU A 847 2.08 -21.96 17.55
CA LEU A 847 1.86 -23.17 16.74
C LEU A 847 2.62 -24.41 17.27
N ALA A 848 3.68 -24.21 18.06
CA ALA A 848 4.43 -25.30 18.68
C ALA A 848 3.77 -25.87 19.96
N LEU A 849 2.69 -25.26 20.45
CA LEU A 849 1.94 -25.77 21.60
C LEU A 849 1.24 -27.08 21.24
N THR A 850 1.39 -28.09 22.07
CA THR A 850 0.65 -29.35 21.94
C THR A 850 -0.80 -29.19 22.39
N GLU A 851 -1.66 -30.13 22.02
CA GLU A 851 -3.08 -30.16 22.43
C GLU A 851 -3.25 -30.06 23.96
N LEU A 852 -2.43 -30.81 24.71
CA LEU A 852 -2.44 -30.78 26.18
C LEU A 852 -1.96 -29.44 26.73
N GLU A 853 -0.90 -28.86 26.14
CA GLU A 853 -0.39 -27.55 26.56
C GLU A 853 -1.41 -26.44 26.28
N ILE A 854 -2.21 -26.54 25.22
CA ILE A 854 -3.28 -25.58 24.92
C ILE A 854 -4.37 -25.63 25.99
N GLN A 855 -4.71 -26.83 26.49
CA GLN A 855 -5.72 -27.01 27.55
C GLN A 855 -5.28 -26.45 28.91
N GLU A 856 -3.98 -26.21 29.13
CA GLU A 856 -3.46 -25.61 30.36
C GLU A 856 -3.46 -24.06 30.33
N LEU A 857 -3.73 -23.44 29.18
CA LEU A 857 -3.75 -21.98 29.04
C LEU A 857 -5.06 -21.36 29.54
N ASP A 858 -4.99 -20.14 30.09
CA ASP A 858 -6.19 -19.32 30.33
C ASP A 858 -6.71 -18.69 29.02
N LEU A 859 -7.73 -19.33 28.46
CA LEU A 859 -8.44 -18.89 27.26
C LEU A 859 -9.79 -18.24 27.59
N CYS A 860 -10.01 -17.70 28.80
CA CYS A 860 -11.29 -17.04 29.16
C CYS A 860 -11.70 -15.90 28.20
N SER A 861 -10.73 -15.25 27.55
CA SER A 861 -10.94 -14.04 26.74
C SER A 861 -10.98 -14.34 25.24
N ILE A 862 -12.08 -13.96 24.59
CA ILE A 862 -12.20 -14.01 23.13
C ILE A 862 -11.13 -13.17 22.42
N ASP A 863 -10.65 -12.09 23.04
CA ASP A 863 -9.61 -11.25 22.44
C ASP A 863 -8.28 -12.02 22.32
N THR A 864 -7.97 -12.90 23.27
CA THR A 864 -6.81 -13.81 23.23
C THR A 864 -6.98 -14.84 22.12
N VAL A 865 -8.12 -15.53 22.09
CA VAL A 865 -8.44 -16.55 21.09
C VAL A 865 -8.45 -15.96 19.68
N SER A 866 -8.91 -14.71 19.54
CA SER A 866 -8.89 -14.00 18.25
C SER A 866 -7.49 -13.85 17.68
N VAL A 867 -6.46 -13.69 18.52
CA VAL A 867 -5.07 -13.63 18.06
C VAL A 867 -4.58 -15.02 17.64
N LEU A 868 -4.91 -16.04 18.41
CA LEU A 868 -4.55 -17.43 18.06
C LEU A 868 -5.19 -17.84 16.74
N SER A 869 -6.46 -17.48 16.52
CA SER A 869 -7.21 -17.79 15.29
C SER A 869 -6.63 -17.17 14.01
N GLN A 870 -5.78 -16.15 14.13
CA GLN A 870 -5.11 -15.51 12.98
C GLN A 870 -4.02 -16.40 12.38
N GLN A 871 -3.48 -17.35 13.15
CA GLN A 871 -2.54 -18.32 12.61
C GLN A 871 -3.30 -19.35 11.77
N THR A 872 -2.81 -19.64 10.58
CA THR A 872 -3.52 -20.49 9.60
C THR A 872 -3.07 -21.95 9.64
N GLU A 873 -1.93 -22.22 10.27
CA GLU A 873 -1.27 -23.52 10.27
C GLU A 873 -1.62 -24.41 11.49
N TRP A 874 -2.68 -24.09 12.23
CA TRP A 874 -3.18 -24.97 13.29
C TRP A 874 -3.65 -26.30 12.70
N THR A 875 -3.27 -27.41 13.34
CA THR A 875 -3.90 -28.69 13.05
C THR A 875 -5.34 -28.70 13.54
N LEU A 876 -6.18 -29.56 12.96
CA LEU A 876 -7.59 -29.69 13.38
C LEU A 876 -7.72 -30.06 14.87
N ALA A 877 -6.78 -30.85 15.40
CA ALA A 877 -6.76 -31.27 16.80
C ALA A 877 -6.33 -30.15 17.76
N GLN A 878 -5.32 -29.35 17.38
CA GLN A 878 -4.98 -28.13 18.13
C GLN A 878 -6.13 -27.11 18.09
N ALA A 879 -6.74 -26.89 16.93
CA ALA A 879 -7.91 -26.00 16.81
C ALA A 879 -9.07 -26.48 17.69
N ARG A 880 -9.30 -27.80 17.77
CA ARG A 880 -10.27 -28.40 18.68
C ARG A 880 -9.94 -28.10 20.14
N SER A 881 -8.67 -28.22 20.54
CA SER A 881 -8.20 -27.92 21.89
C SER A 881 -8.39 -26.44 22.25
N ILE A 882 -8.12 -25.52 21.32
CA ILE A 882 -8.36 -24.07 21.51
C ILE A 882 -9.85 -23.80 21.74
N LEU A 883 -10.71 -24.42 20.94
CA LEU A 883 -12.16 -24.28 21.07
C LEU A 883 -12.65 -24.79 22.44
N GLU A 884 -12.23 -25.99 22.84
CA GLU A 884 -12.65 -26.61 24.10
C GLU A 884 -12.15 -25.81 25.30
N GLY A 885 -10.88 -25.40 25.32
CA GLY A 885 -10.33 -24.54 26.37
C GLY A 885 -11.08 -23.21 26.48
N PHE A 886 -11.36 -22.53 25.37
CA PHE A 886 -12.16 -21.30 25.39
C PHE A 886 -13.55 -21.50 26.00
N LEU A 887 -14.24 -22.57 25.63
CA LEU A 887 -15.59 -22.84 26.14
C LEU A 887 -15.59 -23.17 27.63
N GLU A 888 -14.64 -23.99 28.08
CA GLU A 888 -14.48 -24.36 29.49
C GLU A 888 -14.12 -23.14 30.34
N ASP A 889 -13.06 -22.42 29.99
CA ASP A 889 -12.54 -21.29 30.74
C ASP A 889 -13.52 -20.12 30.81
N SER A 890 -14.18 -19.81 29.69
CA SER A 890 -15.19 -18.74 29.65
C SER A 890 -16.54 -19.14 30.26
N GLY A 891 -16.73 -20.42 30.63
CA GLY A 891 -18.00 -20.98 31.11
C GLY A 891 -19.12 -20.90 30.07
N GLN A 892 -18.77 -20.89 28.78
CA GLN A 892 -19.72 -20.78 27.67
C GLN A 892 -19.99 -22.13 27.03
N THR A 893 -21.15 -22.24 26.40
CA THR A 893 -21.46 -23.33 25.46
C THR A 893 -21.64 -22.74 24.07
N ILE A 894 -21.60 -23.58 23.03
CA ILE A 894 -21.83 -23.14 21.65
C ILE A 894 -23.15 -22.36 21.50
N SER A 895 -24.19 -22.76 22.25
CA SER A 895 -25.49 -22.09 22.25
C SER A 895 -25.49 -20.69 22.90
N THR A 896 -24.56 -20.42 23.82
CA THR A 896 -24.45 -19.13 24.50
C THR A 896 -23.54 -18.14 23.77
N LEU A 897 -22.69 -18.62 22.87
CA LEU A 897 -21.80 -17.77 22.06
C LEU A 897 -22.57 -16.64 21.39
N LYS A 898 -21.94 -15.47 21.35
CA LYS A 898 -22.41 -14.28 20.65
C LYS A 898 -21.68 -14.14 19.32
N SER A 899 -22.19 -13.25 18.48
CA SER A 899 -21.62 -12.97 17.17
C SER A 899 -20.15 -12.55 17.22
N PHE A 900 -19.71 -11.76 18.20
CA PHE A 900 -18.30 -11.41 18.32
C PHE A 900 -17.42 -12.60 18.75
N ASP A 901 -17.97 -13.59 19.47
CA ASP A 901 -17.26 -14.84 19.79
C ASP A 901 -17.06 -15.67 18.52
N LEU A 902 -18.07 -15.75 17.65
CA LEU A 902 -17.94 -16.41 16.35
C LEU A 902 -16.89 -15.73 15.47
N VAL A 903 -16.86 -14.40 15.44
CA VAL A 903 -15.85 -13.64 14.69
C VAL A 903 -14.45 -13.84 15.26
N GLY A 904 -14.31 -13.84 16.60
CA GLY A 904 -13.03 -14.06 17.27
C GLY A 904 -12.53 -15.50 17.15
N LEU A 905 -13.41 -16.50 17.09
CA LEU A 905 -13.00 -17.89 16.85
C LEU A 905 -12.47 -18.10 15.43
N GLY A 906 -13.00 -17.38 14.43
CA GLY A 906 -12.46 -17.38 13.07
C GLY A 906 -12.31 -18.80 12.50
N THR A 907 -11.10 -19.16 12.06
CA THR A 907 -10.77 -20.48 11.49
C THR A 907 -10.98 -21.64 12.46
N ILE A 908 -10.96 -21.39 13.78
CA ILE A 908 -11.23 -22.40 14.82
C ILE A 908 -12.66 -22.94 14.70
N LEU A 909 -13.59 -22.17 14.14
CA LEU A 909 -14.95 -22.65 13.84
C LEU A 909 -14.97 -23.85 12.88
N CYS A 910 -13.92 -24.06 12.08
CA CYS A 910 -13.81 -25.23 11.21
C CYS A 910 -13.60 -26.55 11.98
N ALA A 911 -13.29 -26.50 13.28
CA ALA A 911 -13.16 -27.67 14.15
C ALA A 911 -14.48 -28.09 14.84
N LEU A 912 -15.58 -27.38 14.59
CA LEU A 912 -16.89 -27.72 15.12
C LEU A 912 -17.46 -28.95 14.41
N ASN A 913 -18.13 -29.81 15.18
CA ASN A 913 -18.89 -30.93 14.63
C ASN A 913 -20.31 -30.51 14.22
N SER A 914 -21.03 -31.43 13.55
CA SER A 914 -22.36 -31.14 13.03
C SER A 914 -23.38 -30.72 14.11
N THR A 915 -23.34 -31.34 15.28
CA THR A 915 -24.30 -31.02 16.36
C THR A 915 -24.00 -29.67 16.99
N GLU A 916 -22.72 -29.32 17.13
CA GLU A 916 -22.29 -28.04 17.66
C GLU A 916 -22.67 -26.90 16.71
N ILE A 917 -22.39 -27.02 15.41
CA ILE A 917 -22.76 -25.99 14.43
C ILE A 917 -24.26 -25.69 14.47
N MET A 918 -25.09 -26.74 14.56
CA MET A 918 -26.55 -26.59 14.64
C MET A 918 -27.05 -26.02 15.98
N SER A 919 -26.20 -25.98 17.01
CA SER A 919 -26.53 -25.38 18.30
C SER A 919 -26.24 -23.87 18.38
N ILE A 920 -25.54 -23.30 17.38
CA ILE A 920 -25.30 -21.86 17.29
C ILE A 920 -26.65 -21.14 17.14
N ARG A 921 -26.88 -20.08 17.90
CA ARG A 921 -28.12 -19.30 17.79
C ARG A 921 -28.21 -18.61 16.43
N THR A 922 -29.31 -18.83 15.71
CA THR A 922 -29.57 -18.23 14.38
C THR A 922 -29.40 -16.71 14.37
N ALA A 923 -29.82 -16.01 15.44
CA ALA A 923 -29.66 -14.55 15.53
C ALA A 923 -28.19 -14.11 15.54
N GLU A 924 -27.31 -14.86 16.23
CA GLU A 924 -25.88 -14.56 16.28
C GLU A 924 -25.19 -14.97 14.97
N PHE A 925 -25.52 -16.14 14.42
CA PHE A 925 -25.03 -16.57 13.11
C PHE A 925 -25.41 -15.57 11.99
N SER A 926 -26.66 -15.11 11.98
CA SER A 926 -27.17 -14.14 10.98
C SER A 926 -26.40 -12.82 10.96
N ALA A 927 -25.74 -12.46 12.06
CA ALA A 927 -24.98 -11.23 12.16
C ALA A 927 -23.56 -11.34 11.57
N VAL A 928 -23.07 -12.57 11.31
CA VAL A 928 -21.66 -12.83 10.96
C VAL A 928 -21.47 -13.75 9.75
N VAL A 929 -22.55 -14.01 8.98
CA VAL A 929 -22.50 -14.91 7.82
C VAL A 929 -21.38 -14.53 6.85
N ALA A 930 -21.19 -13.24 6.58
CA ALA A 930 -20.11 -12.77 5.70
C ALA A 930 -18.70 -13.13 6.17
N ARG A 931 -18.46 -13.20 7.49
CA ARG A 931 -17.15 -13.58 8.06
C ARG A 931 -16.97 -15.09 8.01
N ILE A 932 -18.01 -15.86 8.33
CA ILE A 932 -17.98 -17.33 8.22
C ILE A 932 -17.83 -17.76 6.76
N GLY A 933 -18.44 -17.02 5.82
CA GLY A 933 -18.31 -17.18 4.37
C GLY A 933 -16.95 -16.85 3.79
N GLN A 934 -15.97 -16.46 4.61
CA GLN A 934 -14.57 -16.29 4.23
C GLN A 934 -13.69 -17.45 4.72
N LEU A 935 -14.24 -18.40 5.50
CA LEU A 935 -13.49 -19.50 6.08
C LEU A 935 -13.33 -20.65 5.07
N PHE A 936 -12.14 -21.25 5.06
CA PHE A 936 -11.79 -22.38 4.20
C PHE A 936 -11.96 -23.71 4.94
N CYS A 937 -13.18 -24.00 5.40
CA CYS A 937 -13.48 -25.24 6.12
C CYS A 937 -13.66 -26.44 5.17
N SER A 938 -13.63 -27.65 5.74
CA SER A 938 -13.94 -28.89 5.00
C SER A 938 -15.39 -28.92 4.51
N THR A 939 -15.67 -29.63 3.41
CA THR A 939 -17.02 -29.74 2.83
C THR A 939 -18.09 -30.21 3.83
N PRO A 940 -17.84 -31.18 4.73
CA PRO A 940 -18.83 -31.55 5.75
C PRO A 940 -19.22 -30.39 6.68
N VAL A 941 -18.27 -29.53 7.05
CA VAL A 941 -18.52 -28.35 7.89
C VAL A 941 -19.28 -27.29 7.10
N LEU A 942 -18.86 -27.00 5.86
CA LEU A 942 -19.55 -26.06 4.97
C LEU A 942 -21.02 -26.45 4.76
N ARG A 943 -21.32 -27.75 4.61
CA ARG A 943 -22.71 -28.27 4.53
C ARG A 943 -23.56 -27.93 5.75
N GLN A 944 -22.99 -27.90 6.95
CA GLN A 944 -23.74 -27.55 8.16
C GLN A 944 -23.91 -26.04 8.29
N PHE A 945 -22.89 -25.25 7.95
CA PHE A 945 -23.06 -23.79 7.84
C PHE A 945 -24.08 -23.41 6.76
N LYS A 946 -24.17 -24.18 5.68
CA LYS A 946 -25.22 -24.04 4.67
C LYS A 946 -26.61 -24.23 5.26
N LYS A 947 -26.85 -25.27 6.08
CA LYS A 947 -28.13 -25.46 6.77
C LYS A 947 -28.45 -24.32 7.74
N MET A 948 -27.45 -23.80 8.45
CA MET A 948 -27.62 -22.61 9.29
C MET A 948 -28.00 -21.39 8.45
N THR A 949 -27.41 -21.24 7.26
CA THR A 949 -27.73 -20.19 6.30
C THR A 949 -29.18 -20.28 5.82
N GLU A 950 -29.70 -21.49 5.60
CA GLU A 950 -31.11 -21.70 5.24
C GLU A 950 -32.07 -21.17 6.31
N SER A 951 -31.71 -21.28 7.59
CA SER A 951 -32.50 -20.72 8.69
C SER A 951 -32.52 -19.17 8.73
N VAL A 952 -31.57 -18.52 8.06
CA VAL A 952 -31.46 -17.04 7.99
C VAL A 952 -32.06 -16.49 6.71
N PHE A 953 -31.77 -17.11 5.56
CA PHE A 953 -32.09 -16.57 4.24
C PHE A 953 -33.11 -17.40 3.46
N GLY A 954 -33.65 -18.47 4.04
CA GLY A 954 -34.58 -19.39 3.37
C GLY A 954 -33.85 -20.45 2.55
N ALA A 955 -34.61 -21.28 1.83
CA ALA A 955 -34.06 -22.37 1.02
C ALA A 955 -33.15 -21.86 -0.11
N PRO A 956 -32.17 -22.65 -0.60
CA PRO A 956 -31.24 -22.22 -1.66
C PRO A 956 -31.93 -21.70 -2.92
N THR A 957 -33.09 -22.26 -3.28
CA THR A 957 -33.91 -21.82 -4.42
C THR A 957 -34.47 -20.40 -4.31
N SER A 958 -34.46 -19.80 -3.11
CA SER A 958 -34.91 -18.43 -2.86
C SER A 958 -33.76 -17.42 -2.78
N TRP A 959 -32.51 -17.86 -2.85
CA TRP A 959 -31.35 -16.98 -2.73
C TRP A 959 -31.14 -16.15 -4.00
N ASN A 960 -30.79 -14.87 -3.81
CA ASN A 960 -30.45 -13.94 -4.89
C ASN A 960 -28.95 -13.60 -4.85
N GLY A 961 -28.50 -12.76 -5.79
CA GLY A 961 -27.09 -12.36 -5.88
C GLY A 961 -26.53 -11.73 -4.60
N SER A 962 -27.34 -11.00 -3.82
CA SER A 962 -26.90 -10.43 -2.55
C SER A 962 -26.60 -11.50 -1.50
N VAL A 963 -27.41 -12.57 -1.45
CA VAL A 963 -27.21 -13.70 -0.54
C VAL A 963 -26.00 -14.54 -0.98
N LEU A 964 -25.88 -14.86 -2.27
CA LEU A 964 -24.74 -15.62 -2.81
C LEU A 964 -23.39 -14.93 -2.52
N GLN A 965 -23.35 -13.60 -2.64
CA GLN A 965 -22.18 -12.80 -2.26
C GLN A 965 -21.97 -12.71 -0.74
N GLU A 966 -23.02 -12.84 0.09
CA GLU A 966 -22.88 -12.79 1.55
C GLU A 966 -22.37 -14.13 2.11
N ILE A 967 -22.78 -15.25 1.54
CA ILE A 967 -22.45 -16.59 2.08
C ILE A 967 -21.07 -17.08 1.67
N GLY A 968 -20.51 -16.56 0.57
CA GLY A 968 -19.15 -16.87 0.12
C GLY A 968 -18.85 -18.37 0.05
N THR A 969 -17.77 -18.81 0.72
CA THR A 969 -17.29 -20.21 0.72
C THR A 969 -18.30 -21.21 1.26
N ILE A 970 -19.32 -20.78 2.02
CA ILE A 970 -20.41 -21.67 2.49
C ILE A 970 -21.13 -22.32 1.30
N ALA A 971 -21.16 -21.67 0.13
CA ALA A 971 -21.74 -22.25 -1.08
C ALA A 971 -21.03 -23.53 -1.57
N GLY A 972 -19.77 -23.78 -1.15
CA GLY A 972 -19.10 -25.06 -1.36
C GLY A 972 -19.77 -26.24 -0.64
N GLY A 973 -20.71 -25.96 0.28
CA GLY A 973 -21.55 -26.94 0.96
C GLY A 973 -22.88 -27.27 0.26
N LEU A 974 -23.14 -26.72 -0.93
CA LEU A 974 -24.31 -27.07 -1.73
C LEU A 974 -24.24 -28.52 -2.21
N ASN A 975 -25.40 -29.16 -2.37
CA ASN A 975 -25.50 -30.46 -3.06
C ASN A 975 -25.78 -30.28 -4.57
N GLU A 976 -25.79 -31.39 -5.29
CA GLU A 976 -26.00 -31.44 -6.73
C GLU A 976 -27.35 -30.82 -7.15
N ASP A 977 -28.46 -31.21 -6.52
CA ASP A 977 -29.80 -30.72 -6.87
C ASP A 977 -29.95 -29.22 -6.59
N GLU A 978 -29.38 -28.75 -5.48
CA GLU A 978 -29.39 -27.33 -5.10
C GLU A 978 -28.56 -26.49 -6.07
N LEU A 979 -27.37 -26.98 -6.47
CA LEU A 979 -26.50 -26.27 -7.38
C LEU A 979 -27.14 -26.16 -8.79
N LYS A 980 -27.73 -27.25 -9.27
CA LYS A 980 -28.47 -27.30 -10.54
C LYS A 980 -29.69 -26.37 -10.58
N ALA A 981 -30.36 -26.18 -9.43
CA ALA A 981 -31.58 -25.38 -9.35
C ALA A 981 -31.37 -23.87 -9.51
N PHE A 982 -30.14 -23.37 -9.44
CA PHE A 982 -29.87 -21.94 -9.59
C PHE A 982 -30.01 -21.48 -11.05
N ASP A 983 -30.67 -20.33 -11.24
CA ASP A 983 -30.79 -19.72 -12.55
C ASP A 983 -29.43 -19.25 -13.10
N THR A 984 -29.28 -19.29 -14.43
CA THR A 984 -28.08 -18.84 -15.14
C THR A 984 -27.67 -17.40 -14.78
N SER A 985 -28.64 -16.50 -14.51
CA SER A 985 -28.37 -15.12 -14.10
C SER A 985 -27.73 -14.98 -12.72
N LEU A 986 -27.76 -16.04 -11.90
CA LEU A 986 -27.18 -16.05 -10.56
C LEU A 986 -25.73 -16.56 -10.53
N MET A 987 -25.28 -17.25 -11.59
CA MET A 987 -23.95 -17.86 -11.69
C MET A 987 -22.78 -16.87 -11.46
N PRO A 988 -22.84 -15.61 -11.94
CA PRO A 988 -21.76 -14.63 -11.67
C PRO A 988 -21.67 -14.18 -10.21
N TYR A 989 -22.72 -14.39 -9.41
CA TYR A 989 -22.78 -13.90 -8.03
C TYR A 989 -22.23 -14.90 -7.00
N PHE A 990 -21.84 -16.11 -7.41
CA PHE A 990 -20.95 -16.92 -6.58
C PHE A 990 -19.64 -16.17 -6.38
N GLN A 991 -19.07 -16.25 -5.17
CA GLN A 991 -17.73 -15.71 -4.97
C GLN A 991 -16.69 -16.60 -5.66
N PRO A 992 -15.61 -16.03 -6.21
CA PRO A 992 -14.52 -16.79 -6.81
C PRO A 992 -13.95 -17.88 -5.86
N ALA A 993 -13.80 -17.54 -4.58
CA ALA A 993 -13.38 -18.49 -3.55
C ALA A 993 -14.37 -19.64 -3.36
N ALA A 994 -15.67 -19.41 -3.49
CA ALA A 994 -16.69 -20.43 -3.35
C ALA A 994 -16.62 -21.46 -4.48
N VAL A 995 -16.45 -21.00 -5.73
CA VAL A 995 -16.32 -21.88 -6.92
C VAL A 995 -15.20 -22.89 -6.73
N ARG A 996 -14.04 -22.45 -6.22
CA ARG A 996 -12.90 -23.33 -5.93
C ARG A 996 -13.20 -24.40 -4.87
N HIS A 997 -14.15 -24.16 -3.97
CA HIS A 997 -14.49 -25.06 -2.85
C HIS A 997 -15.68 -25.99 -3.15
N ILE A 998 -16.35 -25.84 -4.30
CA ILE A 998 -17.36 -26.80 -4.74
C ILE A 998 -16.65 -28.10 -5.14
N PRO A 999 -16.97 -29.27 -4.54
CA PRO A 999 -16.33 -30.53 -4.92
C PRO A 999 -16.49 -30.85 -6.41
N PRO A 1000 -15.48 -31.45 -7.08
CA PRO A 1000 -15.55 -31.79 -8.50
C PRO A 1000 -16.80 -32.58 -8.90
N GLU A 1001 -17.20 -33.55 -8.06
CA GLU A 1001 -18.34 -34.45 -8.31
C GLU A 1001 -19.69 -33.71 -8.24
N ILE A 1002 -19.73 -32.58 -7.54
CA ILE A 1002 -20.90 -31.69 -7.46
C ILE A 1002 -20.83 -30.63 -8.55
N PHE A 1003 -19.65 -30.10 -8.85
CA PHE A 1003 -19.45 -29.04 -9.85
C PHE A 1003 -19.82 -29.50 -11.26
N GLN A 1004 -19.49 -30.75 -11.63
CA GLN A 1004 -19.85 -31.36 -12.93
C GLN A 1004 -21.36 -31.38 -13.19
N ALA A 1005 -22.19 -31.15 -12.17
CA ALA A 1005 -23.62 -31.17 -12.30
C ALA A 1005 -24.20 -29.90 -12.94
N LEU A 1006 -23.42 -28.81 -13.03
CA LEU A 1006 -23.83 -27.58 -13.71
C LEU A 1006 -24.08 -27.83 -15.21
N SER A 1007 -25.15 -27.27 -15.76
CA SER A 1007 -25.39 -27.35 -17.20
C SER A 1007 -24.33 -26.55 -18.00
N PRO A 1008 -24.14 -26.84 -19.30
CA PRO A 1008 -23.30 -26.01 -20.16
C PRO A 1008 -23.67 -24.52 -20.10
N GLU A 1009 -24.96 -24.18 -20.06
CA GLU A 1009 -25.46 -22.81 -19.98
C GLU A 1009 -25.12 -22.14 -18.65
N GLN A 1010 -25.19 -22.87 -17.53
CA GLN A 1010 -24.78 -22.38 -16.22
C GLN A 1010 -23.27 -22.10 -16.19
N ILE A 1011 -22.45 -23.01 -16.74
CA ILE A 1011 -21.00 -22.83 -16.83
C ILE A 1011 -20.64 -21.61 -17.70
N ALA A 1012 -21.29 -21.46 -18.86
CA ALA A 1012 -21.11 -20.30 -19.73
C ALA A 1012 -21.49 -18.98 -19.03
N SER A 1013 -22.38 -19.03 -18.06
CA SER A 1013 -22.88 -17.87 -17.31
C SER A 1013 -22.08 -17.58 -16.03
N LEU A 1014 -21.03 -18.33 -15.69
CA LEU A 1014 -20.19 -18.05 -14.51
C LEU A 1014 -19.54 -16.65 -14.57
N GLY A 1015 -19.30 -16.14 -15.77
CA GLY A 1015 -18.54 -14.92 -16.00
C GLY A 1015 -17.02 -15.13 -15.84
N PRO A 1016 -16.20 -14.17 -16.30
CA PRO A 1016 -14.75 -14.38 -16.42
C PRO A 1016 -14.04 -14.69 -15.09
N GLU A 1017 -14.41 -14.00 -14.02
CA GLU A 1017 -13.75 -14.12 -12.71
C GLU A 1017 -13.97 -15.49 -12.04
N ASN A 1018 -15.20 -16.01 -12.11
CA ASN A 1018 -15.54 -17.30 -11.52
C ASN A 1018 -15.06 -18.45 -12.40
N ALA A 1019 -15.16 -18.32 -13.72
CA ALA A 1019 -14.60 -19.29 -14.66
C ALA A 1019 -13.08 -19.47 -14.49
N ALA A 1020 -12.36 -18.39 -14.18
CA ALA A 1020 -10.93 -18.42 -13.89
C ALA A 1020 -10.58 -19.20 -12.61
N MET A 1021 -11.51 -19.34 -11.66
CA MET A 1021 -11.29 -20.08 -10.42
C MET A 1021 -11.61 -21.57 -10.51
N VAL A 1022 -12.14 -22.05 -11.65
CA VAL A 1022 -12.40 -23.48 -11.86
C VAL A 1022 -11.08 -24.26 -11.86
N THR A 1023 -10.93 -25.14 -10.88
CA THR A 1023 -9.71 -25.90 -10.60
C THR A 1023 -9.43 -26.97 -11.66
N GLY A 1024 -8.18 -27.44 -11.74
CA GLY A 1024 -7.81 -28.56 -12.63
C GLY A 1024 -8.65 -29.81 -12.38
N SER A 1025 -8.84 -30.18 -11.12
CA SER A 1025 -9.66 -31.35 -10.74
C SER A 1025 -11.13 -31.20 -11.15
N GLN A 1026 -11.72 -30.00 -11.03
CA GLN A 1026 -13.08 -29.75 -11.54
C GLN A 1026 -13.14 -29.89 -13.07
N ARG A 1027 -12.14 -29.36 -13.81
CA ARG A 1027 -12.09 -29.43 -15.28
C ARG A 1027 -12.03 -30.86 -15.80
N GLU A 1028 -11.31 -31.74 -15.11
CA GLU A 1028 -11.19 -33.17 -15.48
C GLU A 1028 -12.52 -33.93 -15.43
N HIS A 1029 -13.50 -33.43 -14.66
CA HIS A 1029 -14.82 -34.04 -14.53
C HIS A 1029 -15.86 -33.46 -15.52
N LEU A 1030 -15.50 -32.41 -16.27
CA LEU A 1030 -16.41 -31.78 -17.22
C LEU A 1030 -16.44 -32.52 -18.55
N ASP A 1031 -17.63 -32.62 -19.15
CA ASP A 1031 -17.79 -33.13 -20.50
C ASP A 1031 -17.33 -32.08 -21.57
N PRO A 1032 -17.20 -32.48 -22.85
CA PRO A 1032 -16.74 -31.56 -23.90
C PRO A 1032 -17.60 -30.30 -24.07
N SER A 1033 -18.91 -30.37 -23.88
CA SER A 1033 -19.82 -29.23 -24.01
C SER A 1033 -19.69 -28.25 -22.83
N GLN A 1034 -19.48 -28.79 -21.63
CA GLN A 1034 -19.18 -28.02 -20.43
C GLN A 1034 -17.81 -27.35 -20.52
N LEU A 1035 -16.78 -28.05 -21.03
CA LEU A 1035 -15.45 -27.49 -21.27
C LEU A 1035 -15.50 -26.34 -22.29
N GLN A 1036 -16.25 -26.49 -23.39
CA GLN A 1036 -16.45 -25.41 -24.35
C GLN A 1036 -17.14 -24.20 -23.70
N SER A 1037 -18.16 -24.45 -22.88
CA SER A 1037 -18.87 -23.40 -22.14
C SER A 1037 -17.96 -22.67 -21.15
N LEU A 1038 -17.03 -23.39 -20.52
CA LEU A 1038 -16.03 -22.80 -19.64
C LEU A 1038 -15.08 -21.87 -20.40
N VAL A 1039 -14.65 -22.27 -21.61
CA VAL A 1039 -13.82 -21.42 -22.49
C VAL A 1039 -14.57 -20.14 -22.86
N LEU A 1040 -15.87 -20.23 -23.19
CA LEU A 1040 -16.69 -19.05 -23.49
C LEU A 1040 -16.79 -18.09 -22.28
N ALA A 1041 -16.99 -18.63 -21.08
CA ALA A 1041 -17.04 -17.83 -19.86
C ALA A 1041 -15.69 -17.15 -19.56
N LEU A 1042 -14.57 -17.87 -19.77
CA LEU A 1042 -13.21 -17.32 -19.61
C LEU A 1042 -12.91 -16.19 -20.59
N ASP A 1043 -13.39 -16.30 -21.82
CA ASP A 1043 -13.19 -15.28 -22.86
C ASP A 1043 -14.15 -14.08 -22.71
N GLY A 1044 -15.21 -14.24 -21.90
CA GLY A 1044 -16.25 -13.23 -21.72
C GLY A 1044 -17.19 -13.13 -22.92
N ALA A 1045 -17.38 -14.24 -23.65
CA ALA A 1045 -18.29 -14.33 -24.79
C ALA A 1045 -19.77 -14.32 -24.35
N ARG A 1046 -20.67 -13.90 -25.25
CA ARG A 1046 -22.12 -13.98 -25.03
C ARG A 1046 -22.72 -15.23 -25.67
N THR A 1047 -23.53 -15.95 -24.92
CA THR A 1047 -24.26 -17.14 -25.39
C THR A 1047 -25.21 -16.85 -26.56
N SER A 1048 -25.81 -15.66 -26.64
CA SER A 1048 -26.77 -15.29 -27.71
C SER A 1048 -26.18 -15.18 -29.12
N LEU A 1049 -24.85 -15.14 -29.28
CA LEU A 1049 -24.18 -15.09 -30.59
C LEU A 1049 -24.05 -16.47 -31.25
N LEU A 1050 -24.19 -17.57 -30.50
CA LEU A 1050 -24.07 -18.93 -31.03
C LEU A 1050 -25.34 -19.40 -31.77
N ASP A 1051 -26.52 -18.88 -31.42
CA ASP A 1051 -27.76 -19.13 -32.19
C ASP A 1051 -27.69 -18.51 -33.60
N ALA A 1052 -26.90 -17.46 -33.79
CA ALA A 1052 -26.68 -16.84 -35.09
C ALA A 1052 -25.65 -17.59 -35.95
N GLN A 1053 -24.65 -18.24 -35.34
CA GLN A 1053 -23.62 -19.00 -36.06
C GLN A 1053 -24.03 -20.45 -36.35
N SER A 1054 -24.82 -21.09 -35.48
CA SER A 1054 -25.36 -22.44 -35.75
C SER A 1054 -26.45 -22.45 -36.84
N GLY A 1055 -27.16 -21.32 -37.05
CA GLY A 1055 -28.15 -21.15 -38.11
C GLY A 1055 -27.58 -20.86 -39.51
N ALA A 1056 -26.30 -20.51 -39.63
CA ALA A 1056 -25.66 -20.19 -40.91
C ALA A 1056 -25.03 -21.42 -41.62
N GLY A 1057 -25.10 -22.60 -41.00
CA GLY A 1057 -24.58 -23.87 -41.50
C GLY A 1057 -25.55 -24.67 -42.36
N SER A 1058 -26.41 -24.06 -43.17
CA SER A 1058 -27.16 -24.78 -44.21
C SER A 1058 -27.65 -23.85 -45.32
N THR A 1059 -26.77 -23.44 -46.23
CA THR A 1059 -27.13 -23.05 -47.60
C THR A 1059 -25.90 -23.19 -48.49
N GLN A 1060 -25.67 -24.41 -48.96
CA GLN A 1060 -24.87 -24.62 -50.17
C GLN A 1060 -25.70 -24.16 -51.37
N GLU A 1061 -25.28 -23.12 -52.07
CA GLU A 1061 -25.66 -22.91 -53.46
C GLU A 1061 -24.56 -22.15 -54.25
N GLY A 1062 -23.86 -22.91 -55.09
CA GLY A 1062 -23.43 -22.51 -56.43
C GLY A 1062 -22.43 -21.36 -56.62
N GLN A 1063 -21.13 -21.60 -56.39
CA GLN A 1063 -20.08 -20.81 -57.05
C GLN A 1063 -19.92 -21.24 -58.51
N THR A 1064 -20.10 -20.31 -59.44
CA THR A 1064 -19.51 -20.38 -60.79
C THR A 1064 -18.48 -19.25 -60.92
N PRO A 1065 -17.25 -19.51 -61.40
CA PRO A 1065 -16.19 -18.50 -61.44
C PRO A 1065 -16.27 -17.68 -62.73
N ALA A 1066 -15.99 -16.37 -62.64
CA ALA A 1066 -15.76 -15.51 -63.80
C ALA A 1066 -14.28 -15.08 -63.87
N PRO A 1067 -13.67 -15.02 -65.08
CA PRO A 1067 -12.23 -14.90 -65.27
C PRO A 1067 -11.78 -13.47 -65.62
N GLY A 1068 -10.49 -13.19 -65.43
CA GLY A 1068 -9.78 -12.05 -66.03
C GLY A 1068 -9.21 -11.07 -65.02
#